data_AF-A0A1Y3NVQ6-F1
#
_entry.id   AF-A0A1Y3NVQ6-F1
#
_cell.length_a   1.000
_cell.length_b   1.000
_cell.length_c   1.000
_cell.angle_alpha   90.00
_cell.angle_beta   90.00
_cell.angle_gamma   90.00
#
_symmetry.space_group_name_H-M   'P 1'
#
loop_
_entity.id
_entity.type
_entity.pdbx_description
1 polymer ?
#
loop_
_entity_poly.entity_id
_entity_poly.type
_entity_poly.pdbx_seq_one_letter_code
_entity_poly.pdbx_strand_id
1 'polypeptide(L)'
;EKDTQKEPVKDRKPENKKAAGKDTQKKPVKKGKDTKKQNKNDSKNKTENNDPFKINEPFYVMNSIKKEPYYDKYGIDLNEYIINGMLNKEINNSTNGKIEEWDLYTPPCPNLHPVHYSDDVLNPVCEDIGIPLYDISNNYEGLPSIIRLHNITDQMKKWGDWLNKNSDNNLPNYRNATIDELVNDDYHPYDYGYLNLEKNEDENYYSEVIKSPMDQVPDPRRRRVFSMILFNSEFELLDLYLSEYYEIIDYFIIYESNSTFSGYKKPLYLTKTLLETNRYEKFRDKIIPVTLPVLQVEKYDQRGPGFPREHLARREIIEKGLRAAHARHGDIFIHGDLDEMPKARLLSYLKKCGGWEHLQMGIGGGPKSMDDPLSKNYFKDKKIPITKDKFGQFNVDYNLKLSIPFTVFFFEYSFHMIQNQEIIDFFHPNLAIFDARRALGQLPTFTNDGKNLNDQTSNEIRIHARNIRKEVYNDVKIFNKRNKSFDSSNFDPYLVQVGFWKSGWHLSSFLPNIKQFLNKIASYSHYNYYNDLTDKEIRKEILDRIRNNYYIFGERKKPMPTLNVKIPVTDEEKYPNIYSYKLWSQIKKEYKKNGKSPTFDKLNDIVLHEIPKQVMENPICYSYMLDRNFGLTKKLWWEVIPKKNWNTVDFKKIDKATLDQISPKVNKKNEVIYDV
;
A
#
# COMPACT_ATOMS: atom_id res chain seq x y z
N GLU A 1 -64.08 7.12 -0.23
CA GLU A 1 -64.76 6.71 1.01
C GLU A 1 -63.74 6.91 2.15
N LYS A 2 -64.04 7.49 3.33
CA LYS A 2 -64.92 7.02 4.42
C LYS A 2 -64.47 5.68 5.01
N ASP A 3 -63.85 5.65 6.19
CA ASP A 3 -64.42 5.45 7.56
C ASP A 3 -64.14 3.99 8.02
N THR A 4 -64.10 3.53 9.29
CA THR A 4 -64.30 4.07 10.68
C THR A 4 -63.68 3.05 11.68
N GLN A 5 -63.28 3.31 12.94
CA GLN A 5 -62.77 4.49 13.66
C GLN A 5 -62.26 4.04 15.07
N LYS A 6 -61.14 4.61 15.58
CA LYS A 6 -60.85 4.96 17.01
C LYS A 6 -60.81 3.90 18.17
N GLU A 7 -59.69 3.91 18.93
CA GLU A 7 -59.52 4.30 20.37
C GLU A 7 -60.46 3.75 21.51
N PRO A 8 -60.23 4.01 22.85
CA PRO A 8 -59.06 4.54 23.58
C PRO A 8 -58.67 3.86 24.95
N VAL A 9 -57.45 4.16 25.43
CA VAL A 9 -56.98 4.50 26.82
C VAL A 9 -57.71 3.99 28.10
N LYS A 10 -56.95 3.42 29.06
CA LYS A 10 -56.96 3.82 30.51
C LYS A 10 -55.87 3.20 31.41
N ASP A 11 -55.45 3.97 32.43
CA ASP A 11 -54.46 3.62 33.48
C ASP A 11 -54.97 2.70 34.60
N ARG A 12 -54.02 2.08 35.34
CA ARG A 12 -53.92 2.20 36.83
C ARG A 12 -52.65 1.56 37.45
N LYS A 13 -52.00 2.31 38.34
CA LYS A 13 -51.24 1.87 39.54
C LYS A 13 -52.10 2.17 40.78
N PRO A 14 -51.68 1.96 42.07
CA PRO A 14 -50.53 1.24 42.65
C PRO A 14 -50.95 0.22 43.75
N GLU A 15 -49.99 -0.36 44.50
CA GLU A 15 -49.89 -0.29 45.99
C GLU A 15 -48.86 -1.30 46.60
N ASN A 16 -48.50 -1.12 47.88
CA ASN A 16 -47.45 -1.87 48.60
C ASN A 16 -47.98 -2.65 49.82
N LYS A 17 -47.29 -3.74 50.23
CA LYS A 17 -46.97 -4.18 51.62
C LYS A 17 -46.02 -5.41 51.54
N LYS A 18 -44.90 -5.54 52.28
CA LYS A 18 -44.68 -5.77 53.74
C LYS A 18 -45.16 -7.17 54.21
N ALA A 19 -44.44 -7.95 55.05
CA ALA A 19 -43.16 -7.75 55.78
C ALA A 19 -42.51 -9.06 56.32
N ALA A 20 -41.27 -8.94 56.85
CA ALA A 20 -40.56 -9.80 57.82
C ALA A 20 -40.20 -11.28 57.45
N GLY A 21 -39.13 -11.90 57.97
CA GLY A 21 -37.98 -11.41 58.80
C GLY A 21 -37.54 -12.38 59.93
N LYS A 22 -36.23 -12.44 60.26
CA LYS A 22 -35.64 -12.84 61.58
C LYS A 22 -34.08 -12.80 61.62
N ASP A 23 -33.52 -12.65 62.82
CA ASP A 23 -32.08 -12.48 63.14
C ASP A 23 -31.30 -13.78 63.43
N THR A 24 -29.95 -13.71 63.44
CA THR A 24 -29.12 -14.18 64.60
C THR A 24 -27.65 -13.64 64.67
N GLN A 25 -27.44 -12.62 65.51
CA GLN A 25 -26.34 -12.41 66.50
C GLN A 25 -24.81 -12.63 66.21
N LYS A 26 -24.01 -11.52 66.40
CA LYS A 26 -22.80 -11.33 67.29
C LYS A 26 -21.50 -12.17 67.03
N LYS A 27 -20.23 -11.80 67.34
CA LYS A 27 -19.44 -10.67 67.97
C LYS A 27 -17.90 -10.99 67.76
N PRO A 28 -16.85 -10.32 68.33
CA PRO A 28 -16.49 -8.88 68.44
C PRO A 28 -14.98 -8.48 68.24
N VAL A 29 -14.71 -7.24 67.79
CA VAL A 29 -13.72 -6.22 68.28
C VAL A 29 -12.21 -6.53 68.56
N LYS A 30 -11.31 -5.75 67.91
CA LYS A 30 -10.17 -4.95 68.49
C LYS A 30 -9.58 -4.03 67.39
N LYS A 31 -9.76 -2.70 67.37
CA LYS A 31 -9.15 -1.56 68.15
C LYS A 31 -7.68 -1.21 67.81
N GLY A 32 -7.49 -0.05 67.17
CA GLY A 32 -6.20 0.64 66.97
C GLY A 32 -6.39 2.14 66.65
N LYS A 33 -5.84 3.03 67.48
CA LYS A 33 -5.93 4.51 67.46
C LYS A 33 -5.21 5.10 66.24
N ASP A 34 -5.79 6.06 65.49
CA ASP A 34 -5.97 7.50 65.76
C ASP A 34 -4.69 8.36 65.74
N THR A 35 -4.49 9.09 64.64
CA THR A 35 -3.65 10.32 64.58
C THR A 35 -4.30 11.38 63.68
N LYS A 36 -4.93 12.36 64.34
CA LYS A 36 -5.33 13.72 63.90
C LYS A 36 -5.48 14.00 62.38
N LYS A 37 -6.74 14.24 61.97
CA LYS A 37 -7.06 15.11 60.83
C LYS A 37 -6.51 16.53 61.06
N GLN A 38 -6.13 17.21 59.98
CA GLN A 38 -6.17 18.67 59.90
C GLN A 38 -6.78 19.05 58.55
N ASN A 39 -7.82 19.89 58.56
CA ASN A 39 -8.57 20.20 57.34
C ASN A 39 -7.85 21.24 56.50
N LYS A 40 -7.76 20.99 55.19
CA LYS A 40 -8.00 22.02 54.19
C LYS A 40 -9.09 21.53 53.24
N ASN A 41 -10.04 22.39 52.93
CA ASN A 41 -10.81 22.23 51.70
C ASN A 41 -9.86 22.46 50.52
N ASP A 42 -10.15 21.87 49.37
CA ASP A 42 -10.53 22.68 48.20
C ASP A 42 -11.07 21.79 47.07
N SER A 43 -11.59 22.44 46.04
CA SER A 43 -12.36 21.92 44.92
C SER A 43 -11.91 20.57 44.34
N LYS A 44 -12.79 19.57 44.44
CA LYS A 44 -12.87 18.51 43.41
C LYS A 44 -13.47 19.08 42.12
N ASN A 45 -12.69 19.87 41.40
CA ASN A 45 -13.00 20.15 40.00
C ASN A 45 -12.97 18.83 39.23
N LYS A 46 -13.97 18.62 38.36
CA LYS A 46 -13.91 17.56 37.36
C LYS A 46 -12.83 17.94 36.36
N THR A 47 -11.70 17.23 36.35
CA THR A 47 -10.89 17.16 35.14
C THR A 47 -11.72 16.45 34.09
N GLU A 48 -12.02 17.12 32.99
CA GLU A 48 -12.55 16.46 31.81
C GLU A 48 -11.53 15.44 31.30
N ASN A 49 -12.01 14.29 30.78
CA ASN A 49 -11.14 13.33 30.12
C ASN A 49 -10.69 13.93 28.76
N ASN A 50 -9.64 14.74 28.80
CA ASN A 50 -8.89 15.13 27.61
C ASN A 50 -8.14 13.90 27.07
N ASP A 51 -8.86 13.12 26.27
CA ASP A 51 -8.28 12.19 25.31
C ASP A 51 -7.23 12.93 24.46
N PRO A 52 -5.93 12.55 24.53
CA PRO A 52 -4.85 13.23 23.83
C PRO A 52 -4.83 12.94 22.32
N PHE A 53 -5.56 11.92 21.86
CA PHE A 53 -5.66 11.56 20.45
C PHE A 53 -6.93 12.09 19.77
N LYS A 54 -7.88 12.60 20.55
CA LYS A 54 -9.04 13.33 20.05
C LYS A 54 -8.57 14.60 19.34
N ILE A 55 -9.12 14.87 18.17
CA ILE A 55 -8.73 16.04 17.35
C ILE A 55 -9.22 17.33 18.04
N ASN A 56 -8.34 17.90 18.85
CA ASN A 56 -8.65 18.99 19.78
C ASN A 56 -8.06 20.36 19.37
N GLU A 57 -7.19 20.45 18.35
CA GLU A 57 -6.73 21.74 17.84
C GLU A 57 -7.87 22.48 17.10
N PRO A 58 -8.34 23.64 17.59
CA PRO A 58 -9.11 24.56 16.76
C PRO A 58 -8.17 25.17 15.71
N PHE A 59 -8.69 25.40 14.51
CA PHE A 59 -7.92 26.05 13.47
C PHE A 59 -7.80 27.56 13.74
N TYR A 60 -6.59 28.10 13.74
CA TYR A 60 -6.36 29.55 13.89
C TYR A 60 -6.73 30.34 12.63
N VAL A 61 -6.42 29.78 11.45
CA VAL A 61 -6.74 30.35 10.13
C VAL A 61 -7.11 29.21 9.19
N MET A 62 -8.08 29.45 8.29
CA MET A 62 -8.80 28.43 7.55
C MET A 62 -8.93 28.70 6.06
N ASN A 63 -8.78 27.63 5.27
CA ASN A 63 -9.07 27.59 3.85
C ASN A 63 -10.20 26.58 3.54
N SER A 64 -10.88 26.76 2.43
CA SER A 64 -11.85 25.82 1.85
C SER A 64 -11.45 25.52 0.40
N ILE A 65 -11.12 24.26 0.09
CA ILE A 65 -10.73 23.89 -1.28
C ILE A 65 -11.88 24.14 -2.25
N LYS A 66 -11.63 24.94 -3.28
CA LYS A 66 -12.49 25.04 -4.46
C LYS A 66 -12.14 23.90 -5.41
N LYS A 67 -13.04 22.93 -5.60
CA LYS A 67 -12.89 21.93 -6.66
C LYS A 67 -13.20 22.58 -8.01
N GLU A 68 -12.33 22.33 -8.98
CA GLU A 68 -12.61 22.50 -10.41
C GLU A 68 -12.35 21.16 -11.11
N PRO A 69 -13.17 20.71 -12.08
CA PRO A 69 -12.94 19.45 -12.79
C PRO A 69 -11.62 19.50 -13.58
N TYR A 70 -10.92 18.36 -13.65
CA TYR A 70 -9.74 18.20 -14.50
C TYR A 70 -9.89 16.92 -15.32
N TYR A 71 -10.25 17.05 -16.59
CA TYR A 71 -10.47 15.91 -17.47
C TYR A 71 -9.17 15.43 -18.10
N ASP A 72 -8.92 14.13 -18.03
CA ASP A 72 -7.86 13.49 -18.82
C ASP A 72 -8.28 13.33 -20.30
N LYS A 73 -7.37 12.78 -21.12
CA LYS A 73 -7.59 12.54 -22.55
C LYS A 73 -8.66 11.48 -22.88
N TYR A 74 -9.14 10.71 -21.90
CA TYR A 74 -10.18 9.70 -22.08
C TYR A 74 -11.56 10.19 -21.58
N GLY A 75 -11.57 11.23 -20.73
CA GLY A 75 -12.76 11.90 -20.19
C GLY A 75 -13.02 11.65 -18.71
N ILE A 76 -12.05 11.13 -17.94
CA ILE A 76 -12.16 10.97 -16.49
C ILE A 76 -11.90 12.32 -15.80
N ASP A 77 -12.80 12.78 -14.92
CA ASP A 77 -12.51 13.88 -14.00
C ASP A 77 -11.53 13.39 -12.93
N LEU A 78 -10.24 13.64 -13.11
CA LEU A 78 -9.20 13.25 -12.14
C LEU A 78 -9.41 13.94 -10.79
N ASN A 79 -10.15 15.04 -10.75
CA ASN A 79 -10.54 15.74 -9.52
C ASN A 79 -11.87 15.22 -8.93
N GLU A 80 -12.44 14.10 -9.40
CA GLU A 80 -13.77 13.60 -8.94
C GLU A 80 -13.87 13.62 -7.41
N TYR A 81 -12.87 13.04 -6.74
CA TYR A 81 -12.82 12.82 -5.29
C TYR A 81 -12.11 13.92 -4.48
N ILE A 82 -11.92 15.11 -5.05
CA ILE A 82 -11.67 16.32 -4.25
C ILE A 82 -12.99 16.77 -3.61
N ILE A 83 -13.01 16.85 -2.29
CA ILE A 83 -14.18 17.35 -1.54
C ILE A 83 -14.24 18.88 -1.70
N ASN A 84 -15.20 19.35 -2.50
CA ASN A 84 -15.44 20.78 -2.65
C ASN A 84 -15.86 21.42 -1.32
N GLY A 85 -15.31 22.60 -1.02
CA GLY A 85 -15.53 23.30 0.26
C GLY A 85 -14.75 22.70 1.45
N MET A 86 -13.82 21.77 1.23
CA MET A 86 -13.14 21.07 2.33
C MET A 86 -12.30 22.00 3.21
N LEU A 87 -12.79 22.20 4.43
CA LEU A 87 -12.18 22.99 5.49
C LEU A 87 -10.83 22.40 5.93
N ASN A 88 -9.73 23.14 5.74
CA ASN A 88 -8.38 22.71 6.12
C ASN A 88 -7.50 23.87 6.67
N LYS A 89 -6.45 23.52 7.43
CA LYS A 89 -5.53 24.46 8.10
C LYS A 89 -4.71 25.21 7.05
N GLU A 90 -4.50 26.51 7.23
CA GLU A 90 -3.67 27.27 6.29
C GLU A 90 -2.17 26.99 6.40
N ILE A 91 -1.47 27.18 5.27
CA ILE A 91 0.00 27.15 5.25
C ILE A 91 0.54 28.28 6.12
N ASN A 92 1.45 27.94 7.04
CA ASN A 92 2.06 28.85 8.02
C ASN A 92 1.05 29.69 8.84
N ASN A 93 -0.22 29.25 8.95
CA ASN A 93 -1.34 30.03 9.48
C ASN A 93 -1.57 31.39 8.78
N SER A 94 -1.31 31.50 7.48
CA SER A 94 -1.53 32.71 6.67
C SER A 94 -2.68 32.53 5.69
N THR A 95 -3.62 33.48 5.62
CA THR A 95 -4.79 33.45 4.71
C THR A 95 -4.44 33.47 3.22
N ASN A 96 -3.20 33.83 2.88
CA ASN A 96 -2.67 33.82 1.51
C ASN A 96 -1.38 32.97 1.41
N GLY A 97 -1.16 32.06 2.36
CA GLY A 97 0.08 31.28 2.44
C GLY A 97 0.25 30.34 1.26
N LYS A 98 1.29 30.57 0.44
CA LYS A 98 1.59 29.68 -0.69
C LYS A 98 2.28 28.42 -0.22
N ILE A 99 2.03 27.29 -0.89
CA ILE A 99 2.73 26.04 -0.60
C ILE A 99 4.26 26.18 -0.72
N GLU A 100 4.75 27.00 -1.67
CA GLU A 100 6.19 27.30 -1.83
C GLU A 100 6.81 28.13 -0.69
N GLU A 101 5.99 28.72 0.18
CA GLU A 101 6.41 29.52 1.35
C GLU A 101 6.40 28.69 2.65
N TRP A 102 5.93 27.44 2.58
CA TRP A 102 5.88 26.52 3.71
C TRP A 102 7.30 26.15 4.19
N ASP A 103 7.48 26.11 5.50
CA ASP A 103 8.77 25.96 6.17
C ASP A 103 9.45 24.58 5.99
N LEU A 104 8.72 23.65 5.35
CA LEU A 104 9.09 22.28 4.98
C LEU A 104 8.98 22.02 3.45
N TYR A 105 8.65 23.04 2.64
CA TYR A 105 8.61 22.88 1.20
C TYR A 105 10.02 22.73 0.64
N THR A 106 10.22 21.69 -0.16
CA THR A 106 11.44 21.42 -0.91
C THR A 106 11.17 21.55 -2.40
N PRO A 107 12.05 22.21 -3.19
CA PRO A 107 11.83 22.35 -4.62
C PRO A 107 11.89 20.99 -5.33
N PRO A 108 11.16 20.82 -6.44
CA PRO A 108 11.39 19.69 -7.32
C PRO A 108 12.80 19.76 -7.93
N CYS A 109 13.30 18.63 -8.40
CA CYS A 109 14.53 18.61 -9.19
C CYS A 109 14.35 19.51 -10.44
N PRO A 110 15.33 20.36 -10.83
CA PRO A 110 15.13 21.40 -11.85
C PRO A 110 14.65 20.88 -13.21
N ASN A 111 14.97 19.62 -13.54
CA ASN A 111 14.48 18.92 -14.71
C ASN A 111 13.66 17.67 -14.33
N LEU A 112 12.78 17.77 -13.33
CA LEU A 112 11.84 16.69 -13.03
C LEU A 112 10.97 16.39 -14.26
N HIS A 113 11.00 15.15 -14.74
CA HIS A 113 10.21 14.59 -15.84
C HIS A 113 10.05 13.09 -15.61
N PRO A 114 9.07 12.42 -16.24
CA PRO A 114 9.01 10.95 -16.28
C PRO A 114 10.34 10.27 -16.60
N VAL A 115 10.69 9.20 -15.89
CA VAL A 115 11.75 8.28 -16.31
C VAL A 115 11.32 7.60 -17.61
N HIS A 116 12.16 7.68 -18.64
CA HIS A 116 11.98 6.91 -19.87
C HIS A 116 12.63 5.54 -19.76
N TYR A 117 11.85 4.47 -19.95
CA TYR A 117 12.32 3.09 -20.01
C TYR A 117 12.58 2.65 -21.45
N SER A 118 13.36 1.58 -21.62
CA SER A 118 13.66 0.98 -22.91
C SER A 118 12.52 0.12 -23.42
N ASP A 119 12.45 -0.10 -24.74
CA ASP A 119 11.40 -0.90 -25.38
C ASP A 119 11.30 -2.34 -24.87
N ASP A 120 12.39 -2.96 -24.40
CA ASP A 120 12.35 -4.29 -23.79
C ASP A 120 11.67 -4.31 -22.41
N VAL A 121 11.59 -3.16 -21.74
CA VAL A 121 10.84 -2.98 -20.48
C VAL A 121 9.39 -2.65 -20.76
N LEU A 122 9.12 -1.75 -21.71
CA LEU A 122 7.76 -1.30 -22.04
C LEU A 122 7.00 -2.29 -22.93
N ASN A 123 7.68 -3.06 -23.78
CA ASN A 123 7.12 -3.98 -24.77
C ASN A 123 7.93 -5.31 -24.80
N PRO A 124 7.98 -6.06 -23.68
CA PRO A 124 8.83 -7.25 -23.53
C PRO A 124 8.48 -8.41 -24.47
N VAL A 125 9.49 -9.21 -24.83
CA VAL A 125 9.29 -10.59 -25.27
C VAL A 125 9.01 -11.45 -24.03
N CYS A 126 7.73 -11.71 -23.77
CA CYS A 126 7.29 -12.36 -22.53
C CYS A 126 7.96 -13.71 -22.26
N GLU A 127 8.21 -14.50 -23.30
CA GLU A 127 8.76 -15.85 -23.25
C GLU A 127 10.22 -15.93 -22.75
N ASP A 128 10.93 -14.80 -22.76
CA ASP A 128 12.28 -14.64 -22.19
C ASP A 128 12.25 -14.16 -20.72
N ILE A 129 11.08 -13.73 -20.22
CA ILE A 129 10.90 -13.23 -18.85
C ILE A 129 10.63 -14.39 -17.88
N GLY A 130 11.43 -14.45 -16.81
CA GLY A 130 11.26 -15.37 -15.69
C GLY A 130 11.29 -14.58 -14.38
N ILE A 131 10.17 -14.53 -13.67
CA ILE A 131 10.04 -13.78 -12.42
C ILE A 131 10.44 -14.67 -11.23
N PRO A 132 11.43 -14.26 -10.42
CA PRO A 132 11.79 -15.00 -9.22
C PRO A 132 10.80 -14.75 -8.08
N LEU A 133 10.43 -15.84 -7.40
CA LEU A 133 9.48 -15.92 -6.29
C LEU A 133 10.11 -16.68 -5.13
N TYR A 134 9.86 -16.22 -3.89
CA TYR A 134 10.10 -17.03 -2.70
C TYR A 134 8.85 -17.83 -2.33
N ASP A 135 9.06 -19.04 -1.79
CA ASP A 135 8.06 -19.74 -0.98
C ASP A 135 8.04 -19.11 0.43
N ILE A 136 6.89 -18.62 0.87
CA ILE A 136 6.73 -17.99 2.18
C ILE A 136 6.63 -19.04 3.30
N SER A 137 6.16 -20.25 2.99
CA SER A 137 6.03 -21.33 3.95
C SER A 137 7.38 -22.00 4.30
N ASN A 138 8.36 -21.94 3.40
CA ASN A 138 9.67 -22.59 3.54
C ASN A 138 10.79 -21.69 4.12
N ASN A 139 10.44 -20.67 4.94
CA ASN A 139 11.39 -19.77 5.62
C ASN A 139 12.49 -19.14 4.73
N TYR A 140 12.22 -19.00 3.43
CA TYR A 140 13.12 -18.38 2.43
C TYR A 140 14.44 -19.13 2.17
N GLU A 141 14.54 -20.40 2.57
CA GLU A 141 15.75 -21.22 2.32
C GLU A 141 15.84 -21.67 0.84
N GLY A 142 16.99 -21.40 0.21
CA GLY A 142 17.36 -21.90 -1.12
C GLY A 142 17.33 -20.86 -2.24
N LEU A 143 17.36 -21.35 -3.49
CA LEU A 143 17.15 -20.50 -4.67
C LEU A 143 15.66 -20.17 -4.83
N PRO A 144 15.30 -18.97 -5.33
CA PRO A 144 13.90 -18.67 -5.63
C PRO A 144 13.35 -19.59 -6.73
N SER A 145 12.08 -19.94 -6.59
CA SER A 145 11.26 -20.53 -7.64
C SER A 145 11.01 -19.50 -8.74
N ILE A 146 10.85 -19.93 -9.99
CA ILE A 146 10.90 -19.02 -11.14
C ILE A 146 9.70 -19.33 -12.02
N ILE A 147 8.73 -18.41 -12.04
CA ILE A 147 7.59 -18.49 -12.95
C ILE A 147 7.96 -17.86 -14.29
N ARG A 148 7.61 -18.52 -15.39
CA ARG A 148 7.82 -18.01 -16.74
C ARG A 148 6.61 -17.18 -17.17
N LEU A 149 6.84 -16.06 -17.87
CA LEU A 149 5.75 -15.29 -18.45
C LEU A 149 5.53 -15.64 -19.93
N HIS A 150 4.35 -15.31 -20.44
CA HIS A 150 3.93 -15.61 -21.80
C HIS A 150 3.09 -14.48 -22.41
N ASN A 151 3.01 -14.46 -23.74
CA ASN A 151 2.11 -13.58 -24.48
C ASN A 151 0.66 -13.82 -24.07
N ILE A 152 -0.03 -12.75 -23.65
CA ILE A 152 -1.43 -12.80 -23.21
C ILE A 152 -2.33 -13.38 -24.30
N THR A 153 -2.06 -13.12 -25.58
CA THR A 153 -2.85 -13.65 -26.71
C THR A 153 -2.79 -15.17 -26.80
N ASP A 154 -1.64 -15.77 -26.51
CA ASP A 154 -1.47 -17.23 -26.55
C ASP A 154 -2.03 -17.89 -25.29
N GLN A 155 -1.99 -17.20 -24.15
CA GLN A 155 -2.70 -17.61 -22.94
C GLN A 155 -4.23 -17.56 -23.12
N MET A 156 -4.77 -16.59 -23.88
CA MET A 156 -6.19 -16.53 -24.27
C MET A 156 -6.57 -17.66 -25.25
N LYS A 157 -5.69 -18.06 -26.18
CA LYS A 157 -5.92 -19.25 -27.03
C LYS A 157 -5.97 -20.52 -26.17
N LYS A 158 -4.98 -20.71 -25.29
CA LYS A 158 -4.94 -21.83 -24.33
C LYS A 158 -6.19 -21.87 -23.43
N TRP A 159 -6.75 -20.71 -23.05
CA TRP A 159 -8.01 -20.61 -22.30
C TRP A 159 -9.20 -21.17 -23.07
N GLY A 160 -9.39 -20.77 -24.34
CA GLY A 160 -10.44 -21.33 -25.20
C GLY A 160 -10.26 -22.84 -25.43
N ASP A 161 -9.02 -23.28 -25.67
CA ASP A 161 -8.65 -24.69 -25.78
C ASP A 161 -8.98 -25.49 -24.50
N TRP A 162 -8.71 -24.91 -23.34
CA TRP A 162 -8.98 -25.52 -22.04
C TRP A 162 -10.48 -25.60 -21.75
N LEU A 163 -11.25 -24.54 -22.05
CA LEU A 163 -12.72 -24.55 -21.93
C LEU A 163 -13.36 -25.64 -22.81
N ASN A 164 -12.88 -25.80 -24.05
CA ASN A 164 -13.40 -26.82 -24.98
C ASN A 164 -13.04 -28.26 -24.56
N LYS A 165 -11.95 -28.46 -23.81
CA LYS A 165 -11.45 -29.79 -23.41
C LYS A 165 -11.93 -30.24 -22.02
N ASN A 166 -12.38 -29.33 -21.15
CA ASN A 166 -12.76 -29.65 -19.77
C ASN A 166 -14.25 -29.97 -19.60
N SER A 167 -14.77 -30.90 -20.39
CA SER A 167 -16.05 -31.58 -20.11
C SER A 167 -16.02 -32.38 -18.79
N ASP A 168 -14.83 -32.75 -18.33
CA ASP A 168 -14.61 -33.82 -17.36
C ASP A 168 -14.36 -33.32 -15.92
N ASN A 169 -14.60 -32.04 -15.64
CA ASN A 169 -14.44 -31.38 -14.33
C ASN A 169 -13.02 -31.42 -13.69
N ASN A 170 -11.95 -31.67 -14.46
CA ASN A 170 -10.56 -31.65 -13.96
C ASN A 170 -10.04 -30.22 -13.71
N LEU A 171 -10.58 -29.57 -12.68
CA LEU A 171 -10.21 -28.22 -12.23
C LEU A 171 -8.92 -28.25 -11.39
N PRO A 172 -7.95 -27.35 -11.62
CA PRO A 172 -6.74 -27.25 -10.81
C PRO A 172 -7.04 -26.75 -9.39
N ASN A 173 -6.37 -27.35 -8.41
CA ASN A 173 -6.47 -26.98 -6.99
C ASN A 173 -5.31 -26.07 -6.57
N TYR A 174 -5.35 -24.81 -7.01
CA TYR A 174 -4.36 -23.79 -6.63
C TYR A 174 -4.32 -23.49 -5.13
N ARG A 175 -5.36 -23.82 -4.35
CA ARG A 175 -5.34 -23.66 -2.89
C ARG A 175 -4.32 -24.60 -2.24
N ASN A 176 -4.23 -25.83 -2.73
CA ASN A 176 -3.43 -26.90 -2.12
C ASN A 176 -2.19 -27.29 -2.94
N ALA A 177 -1.94 -26.61 -4.07
CA ALA A 177 -0.74 -26.79 -4.89
C ALA A 177 0.53 -26.44 -4.09
N THR A 178 1.65 -27.06 -4.48
CA THR A 178 3.00 -26.68 -4.05
C THR A 178 3.56 -25.56 -4.93
N ILE A 179 4.61 -24.87 -4.47
CA ILE A 179 5.25 -23.82 -5.28
C ILE A 179 5.79 -24.36 -6.63
N ASP A 180 6.33 -25.58 -6.67
CA ASP A 180 6.81 -26.21 -7.92
C ASP A 180 5.66 -26.47 -8.91
N GLU A 181 4.46 -26.79 -8.43
CA GLU A 181 3.26 -26.92 -9.26
C GLU A 181 2.69 -25.54 -9.68
N LEU A 182 2.89 -24.48 -8.91
CA LEU A 182 2.45 -23.12 -9.26
C LEU A 182 3.37 -22.40 -10.26
N VAL A 183 4.64 -22.81 -10.40
CA VAL A 183 5.64 -22.15 -11.26
C VAL A 183 6.13 -23.00 -12.44
N ASN A 184 5.49 -24.14 -12.70
CA ASN A 184 5.83 -24.96 -13.85
C ASN A 184 5.45 -24.26 -15.18
N ASP A 185 5.97 -24.76 -16.31
CA ASP A 185 5.72 -24.17 -17.65
C ASP A 185 4.44 -24.78 -18.29
N ASP A 186 3.60 -25.46 -17.50
CA ASP A 186 2.31 -25.99 -17.94
C ASP A 186 1.27 -24.86 -18.06
N TYR A 187 0.16 -25.12 -18.76
CA TYR A 187 -0.89 -24.11 -18.86
C TYR A 187 -1.71 -24.03 -17.57
N HIS A 188 -1.51 -22.95 -16.83
CA HIS A 188 -2.40 -22.53 -15.75
C HIS A 188 -3.63 -21.80 -16.32
N PRO A 189 -4.82 -22.43 -16.36
CA PRO A 189 -6.04 -21.74 -16.73
C PRO A 189 -6.32 -20.56 -15.81
N TYR A 190 -6.46 -19.40 -16.43
CA TYR A 190 -6.94 -18.17 -15.83
C TYR A 190 -8.06 -17.60 -16.70
N ASP A 191 -9.03 -16.96 -16.05
CA ASP A 191 -10.18 -16.36 -16.69
C ASP A 191 -9.82 -14.97 -17.25
N TYR A 192 -9.31 -14.97 -18.47
CA TYR A 192 -8.98 -13.76 -19.23
C TYR A 192 -10.23 -12.93 -19.60
N GLY A 193 -11.43 -13.52 -19.50
CA GLY A 193 -12.77 -12.93 -19.64
C GLY A 193 -13.13 -12.25 -20.98
N TYR A 194 -12.18 -11.81 -21.79
CA TYR A 194 -12.39 -11.30 -23.14
C TYR A 194 -12.48 -12.47 -24.13
N LEU A 195 -13.64 -12.63 -24.77
CA LEU A 195 -13.98 -13.83 -25.56
C LEU A 195 -13.71 -13.71 -27.06
N ASN A 196 -13.43 -12.52 -27.59
CA ASN A 196 -12.95 -12.37 -28.96
C ASN A 196 -11.42 -12.49 -29.00
N LEU A 197 -10.86 -13.31 -29.89
CA LEU A 197 -9.42 -13.45 -30.06
C LEU A 197 -8.83 -12.41 -31.04
N GLU A 198 -9.67 -11.80 -31.88
CA GLU A 198 -9.24 -10.75 -32.83
C GLU A 198 -8.45 -9.65 -32.13
N LYS A 199 -7.43 -9.12 -32.81
CA LYS A 199 -6.55 -8.09 -32.25
C LYS A 199 -7.35 -6.78 -32.17
N ASN A 200 -7.59 -6.29 -30.95
CA ASN A 200 -8.15 -4.96 -30.79
C ASN A 200 -7.06 -3.93 -31.14
N GLU A 201 -7.15 -3.35 -32.35
CA GLU A 201 -6.22 -2.33 -32.85
C GLU A 201 -6.66 -0.89 -32.52
N ASP A 202 -7.80 -0.68 -31.85
CA ASP A 202 -8.32 0.66 -31.60
C ASP A 202 -7.38 1.50 -30.71
N GLU A 203 -7.12 2.72 -31.15
CA GLU A 203 -6.34 3.72 -30.41
C GLU A 203 -7.20 4.36 -29.31
N ASN A 204 -8.52 4.42 -29.50
CA ASN A 204 -9.50 4.97 -28.56
C ASN A 204 -9.98 3.96 -27.50
N TYR A 205 -9.41 2.74 -27.48
CA TYR A 205 -9.92 1.60 -26.71
C TYR A 205 -10.24 1.94 -25.24
N TYR A 206 -9.39 2.72 -24.58
CA TYR A 206 -9.65 3.15 -23.20
C TYR A 206 -10.81 4.15 -23.11
N SER A 207 -10.93 5.09 -24.04
CA SER A 207 -12.04 6.06 -24.14
C SER A 207 -13.41 5.41 -24.35
N GLU A 208 -13.46 4.24 -24.99
CA GLU A 208 -14.68 3.44 -25.12
C GLU A 208 -14.97 2.67 -23.83
N VAL A 209 -14.02 1.87 -23.34
CA VAL A 209 -14.26 0.96 -22.20
C VAL A 209 -14.38 1.72 -20.86
N ILE A 210 -13.85 2.94 -20.72
CA ILE A 210 -14.13 3.81 -19.57
C ILE A 210 -15.62 4.22 -19.53
N LYS A 211 -16.32 4.22 -20.67
CA LYS A 211 -17.75 4.55 -20.78
C LYS A 211 -18.64 3.31 -20.83
N SER A 212 -18.08 2.12 -21.01
CA SER A 212 -18.83 0.86 -20.96
C SER A 212 -19.21 0.48 -19.53
N PRO A 213 -20.33 -0.27 -19.33
CA PRO A 213 -20.62 -0.92 -18.05
C PRO A 213 -19.46 -1.79 -17.55
N MET A 214 -19.23 -1.81 -16.23
CA MET A 214 -18.16 -2.58 -15.57
C MET A 214 -18.30 -4.10 -15.72
N ASP A 215 -19.42 -4.58 -16.27
CA ASP A 215 -19.65 -5.98 -16.63
C ASP A 215 -19.17 -6.36 -18.04
N GLN A 216 -18.77 -5.39 -18.87
CA GLN A 216 -18.07 -5.65 -20.13
C GLN A 216 -16.58 -5.87 -19.84
N VAL A 217 -16.09 -7.09 -20.09
CA VAL A 217 -14.70 -7.43 -19.79
C VAL A 217 -13.75 -6.74 -20.79
N PRO A 218 -12.72 -6.01 -20.33
CA PRO A 218 -11.69 -5.47 -21.20
C PRO A 218 -10.84 -6.58 -21.82
N ASP A 219 -10.29 -6.29 -23.00
CA ASP A 219 -9.15 -7.02 -23.55
C ASP A 219 -7.98 -7.01 -22.53
N PRO A 220 -7.54 -8.18 -22.02
CA PRO A 220 -6.46 -8.26 -21.03
C PRO A 220 -5.09 -7.90 -21.61
N ARG A 221 -4.93 -7.87 -22.95
CA ARG A 221 -3.76 -7.33 -23.66
C ARG A 221 -3.65 -5.81 -23.51
N ARG A 222 -4.72 -5.17 -23.02
CA ARG A 222 -4.88 -3.74 -22.72
C ARG A 222 -5.33 -3.55 -21.25
N ARG A 223 -4.76 -4.32 -20.33
CA ARG A 223 -4.94 -4.15 -18.87
C ARG A 223 -4.21 -2.92 -18.35
N ARG A 224 -4.77 -2.25 -17.34
CA ARG A 224 -4.18 -1.07 -16.69
C ARG A 224 -3.48 -1.44 -15.37
N VAL A 225 -2.61 -0.57 -14.88
CA VAL A 225 -1.99 -0.61 -13.54
C VAL A 225 -2.29 0.70 -12.81
N PHE A 226 -2.83 0.62 -11.59
CA PHE A 226 -3.04 1.77 -10.72
C PHE A 226 -2.14 1.68 -9.48
N SER A 227 -1.61 2.81 -9.02
CA SER A 227 -1.02 2.92 -7.67
C SER A 227 -2.00 3.61 -6.72
N MET A 228 -2.06 3.14 -5.49
CA MET A 228 -2.89 3.68 -4.40
C MET A 228 -1.98 3.92 -3.19
N ILE A 229 -1.57 5.18 -2.98
CA ILE A 229 -0.60 5.58 -1.95
C ILE A 229 -1.16 6.63 -1.00
N LEU A 230 -0.65 6.63 0.24
CA LEU A 230 -0.94 7.65 1.25
C LEU A 230 0.10 8.79 1.16
N PHE A 231 -0.34 10.05 1.08
CA PHE A 231 0.55 11.21 1.08
C PHE A 231 0.36 12.11 2.31
N ASN A 232 1.46 12.64 2.85
CA ASN A 232 1.43 13.61 3.93
C ASN A 232 2.24 14.88 3.62
N SER A 233 3.53 14.75 3.34
CA SER A 233 4.52 15.86 3.31
C SER A 233 5.76 15.61 2.45
N GLU A 234 6.01 14.35 2.10
CA GLU A 234 7.24 13.80 1.53
C GLU A 234 7.33 14.07 0.03
N PHE A 235 7.30 15.35 -0.35
CA PHE A 235 7.34 15.85 -1.71
C PHE A 235 8.52 15.28 -2.54
N GLU A 236 9.66 15.04 -1.90
CA GLU A 236 10.87 14.50 -2.53
C GLU A 236 10.69 13.03 -2.94
N LEU A 237 9.98 12.25 -2.11
CA LEU A 237 9.59 10.88 -2.41
C LEU A 237 8.45 10.84 -3.43
N LEU A 238 7.50 11.79 -3.40
CA LEU A 238 6.44 11.86 -4.40
C LEU A 238 6.96 12.24 -5.80
N ASP A 239 7.89 13.19 -5.89
CA ASP A 239 8.59 13.49 -7.14
C ASP A 239 9.34 12.26 -7.69
N LEU A 240 10.00 11.50 -6.80
CA LEU A 240 10.68 10.25 -7.14
C LEU A 240 9.69 9.20 -7.65
N TYR A 241 8.62 8.94 -6.90
CA TYR A 241 7.60 7.93 -7.20
C TYR A 241 6.87 8.22 -8.52
N LEU A 242 6.44 9.47 -8.74
CA LEU A 242 5.81 9.88 -9.99
C LEU A 242 6.75 9.73 -11.18
N SER A 243 8.03 10.12 -11.02
CA SER A 243 9.04 9.98 -12.07
C SER A 243 9.28 8.51 -12.45
N GLU A 244 9.56 7.65 -11.47
CA GLU A 244 9.96 6.26 -11.67
C GLU A 244 8.85 5.39 -12.30
N TYR A 245 7.57 5.73 -12.13
CA TYR A 245 6.46 4.89 -12.60
C TYR A 245 5.61 5.45 -13.74
N TYR A 246 5.79 6.70 -14.15
CA TYR A 246 4.83 7.39 -15.03
C TYR A 246 4.55 6.67 -16.36
N GLU A 247 5.53 6.00 -16.99
CA GLU A 247 5.29 5.28 -18.25
C GLU A 247 4.51 3.96 -18.07
N ILE A 248 4.53 3.40 -16.86
CA ILE A 248 4.06 2.04 -16.56
C ILE A 248 2.70 2.07 -15.87
N ILE A 249 2.49 3.02 -14.95
CA ILE A 249 1.23 3.23 -14.25
C ILE A 249 0.29 4.09 -15.10
N ASP A 250 -1.00 3.77 -15.11
CA ASP A 250 -2.03 4.52 -15.82
C ASP A 250 -2.64 5.61 -14.95
N TYR A 251 -2.86 5.34 -13.65
CA TYR A 251 -3.26 6.36 -12.67
C TYR A 251 -2.56 6.21 -11.31
N PHE A 252 -2.15 7.35 -10.76
CA PHE A 252 -1.70 7.51 -9.37
C PHE A 252 -2.87 8.04 -8.54
N ILE A 253 -3.50 7.14 -7.79
CA ILE A 253 -4.53 7.49 -6.82
C ILE A 253 -3.81 7.83 -5.51
N ILE A 254 -3.95 9.07 -5.05
CA ILE A 254 -3.19 9.56 -3.91
C ILE A 254 -4.14 10.07 -2.83
N TYR A 255 -4.12 9.43 -1.66
CA TYR A 255 -4.89 9.86 -0.50
C TYR A 255 -4.28 11.10 0.16
N GLU A 256 -5.13 12.04 0.51
CA GLU A 256 -4.80 13.14 1.42
C GLU A 256 -5.93 13.41 2.43
N SER A 257 -5.60 13.94 3.61
CA SER A 257 -6.59 14.39 4.59
C SER A 257 -6.18 15.70 5.26
N ASN A 258 -7.16 16.40 5.84
CA ASN A 258 -6.97 17.60 6.67
C ASN A 258 -6.55 17.27 8.13
N SER A 259 -6.18 16.02 8.41
CA SER A 259 -5.49 15.62 9.64
C SER A 259 -4.41 14.56 9.40
N THR A 260 -3.42 14.51 10.30
CA THR A 260 -2.52 13.35 10.45
C THR A 260 -3.25 12.16 11.08
N PHE A 261 -2.67 10.95 11.03
CA PHE A 261 -3.23 9.80 11.74
C PHE A 261 -3.08 9.91 13.26
N SER A 262 -2.05 10.60 13.76
CA SER A 262 -1.94 11.01 15.17
C SER A 262 -3.09 11.93 15.63
N GLY A 263 -3.61 12.78 14.75
CA GLY A 263 -4.84 13.58 14.97
C GLY A 263 -4.68 15.10 14.88
N TYR A 264 -3.48 15.60 14.57
CA TYR A 264 -3.24 17.03 14.36
C TYR A 264 -3.91 17.52 13.08
N LYS A 265 -4.38 18.77 13.06
CA LYS A 265 -4.93 19.40 11.86
C LYS A 265 -3.79 19.77 10.90
N LYS A 266 -3.93 19.41 9.61
CA LYS A 266 -2.95 19.75 8.57
C LYS A 266 -3.58 20.43 7.34
N PRO A 267 -2.81 21.23 6.58
CA PRO A 267 -3.15 21.64 5.23
C PRO A 267 -3.28 20.46 4.27
N LEU A 268 -3.98 20.69 3.17
CA LEU A 268 -4.03 19.78 2.02
C LEU A 268 -2.90 20.13 1.05
N TYR A 269 -1.67 19.75 1.41
CA TYR A 269 -0.43 20.12 0.72
C TYR A 269 -0.40 19.63 -0.74
N LEU A 270 -0.79 18.38 -1.02
CA LEU A 270 -0.87 17.87 -2.39
C LEU A 270 -1.96 18.59 -3.17
N THR A 271 -3.14 18.72 -2.58
CA THR A 271 -4.29 19.37 -3.23
C THR A 271 -4.00 20.83 -3.58
N LYS A 272 -3.38 21.60 -2.66
CA LYS A 272 -2.89 22.96 -2.95
C LYS A 272 -1.80 22.94 -4.05
N THR A 273 -0.85 22.01 -4.01
CA THR A 273 0.19 21.89 -5.05
C THR A 273 -0.39 21.67 -6.44
N LEU A 274 -1.40 20.80 -6.57
CA LEU A 274 -2.07 20.46 -7.84
C LEU A 274 -3.00 21.56 -8.39
N LEU A 275 -3.42 22.51 -7.55
CA LEU A 275 -4.35 23.59 -7.92
C LEU A 275 -3.68 24.98 -7.99
N GLU A 276 -2.58 25.19 -7.27
CA GLU A 276 -1.92 26.50 -7.08
C GLU A 276 -0.52 26.58 -7.71
N THR A 277 0.04 25.47 -8.20
CA THR A 277 1.41 25.41 -8.76
C THR A 277 1.50 24.51 -9.99
N ASN A 278 2.61 24.59 -10.73
CA ASN A 278 2.91 23.71 -11.85
C ASN A 278 3.89 22.56 -11.53
N ARG A 279 4.19 22.28 -10.25
CA ARG A 279 5.16 21.21 -9.84
C ARG A 279 4.91 19.87 -10.55
N TYR A 280 3.63 19.50 -10.67
CA TYR A 280 3.19 18.22 -11.22
C TYR A 280 2.57 18.32 -12.61
N GLU A 281 2.74 19.43 -13.33
CA GLU A 281 2.17 19.66 -14.66
C GLU A 281 2.46 18.52 -15.64
N LYS A 282 3.71 18.01 -15.67
CA LYS A 282 4.15 16.88 -16.52
C LYS A 282 3.61 15.50 -16.13
N PHE A 283 2.94 15.38 -14.99
CA PHE A 283 2.38 14.13 -14.46
C PHE A 283 0.85 14.23 -14.27
N ARG A 284 0.28 15.40 -14.59
CA ARG A 284 -1.03 15.81 -14.09
C ARG A 284 -2.18 14.99 -14.65
N ASP A 285 -2.02 14.49 -15.87
CA ASP A 285 -2.96 13.63 -16.60
C ASP A 285 -3.15 12.23 -15.98
N LYS A 286 -2.34 11.86 -14.98
CA LYS A 286 -2.43 10.58 -14.27
C LYS A 286 -2.72 10.69 -12.77
N ILE A 287 -2.73 11.89 -12.18
CA ILE A 287 -2.86 12.05 -10.72
C ILE A 287 -4.34 12.26 -10.33
N ILE A 288 -4.86 11.34 -9.53
CA ILE A 288 -6.21 11.36 -8.95
C ILE A 288 -6.09 11.60 -7.43
N PRO A 289 -6.20 12.86 -6.94
CA PRO A 289 -6.25 13.15 -5.51
C PRO A 289 -7.57 12.71 -4.88
N VAL A 290 -7.49 11.87 -3.85
CA VAL A 290 -8.63 11.40 -3.04
C VAL A 290 -8.55 12.06 -1.66
N THR A 291 -9.30 13.14 -1.47
CA THR A 291 -9.29 13.87 -0.19
C THR A 291 -10.35 13.30 0.77
N LEU A 292 -9.98 12.96 2.02
CA LEU A 292 -10.94 12.54 3.06
C LEU A 292 -10.96 13.51 4.25
N PRO A 293 -12.13 13.76 4.88
CA PRO A 293 -12.21 14.50 6.12
C PRO A 293 -11.57 13.73 7.28
N VAL A 294 -11.20 14.44 8.34
CA VAL A 294 -10.69 13.89 9.60
C VAL A 294 -11.46 12.65 10.05
N LEU A 295 -10.77 11.51 10.04
CA LEU A 295 -11.33 10.22 10.43
C LEU A 295 -11.44 10.15 11.97
N GLN A 296 -12.65 10.36 12.48
CA GLN A 296 -12.96 10.22 13.90
C GLN A 296 -13.12 8.74 14.26
N VAL A 297 -12.47 8.32 15.35
CA VAL A 297 -12.52 6.94 15.86
C VAL A 297 -12.85 7.01 17.35
N GLU A 298 -14.11 6.75 17.70
CA GLU A 298 -14.62 6.87 19.08
C GLU A 298 -14.09 5.79 20.03
N LYS A 299 -13.57 4.68 19.48
CA LYS A 299 -13.16 3.49 20.24
C LYS A 299 -11.91 2.89 19.62
N TYR A 300 -10.84 2.85 20.41
CA TYR A 300 -9.52 2.30 20.07
C TYR A 300 -8.92 1.67 21.34
N ASP A 301 -7.80 0.96 21.23
CA ASP A 301 -7.16 0.25 22.35
C ASP A 301 -6.03 1.08 23.00
N GLN A 302 -5.13 0.43 23.75
CA GLN A 302 -3.99 1.11 24.39
C GLN A 302 -2.98 1.70 23.39
N ARG A 303 -3.09 1.43 22.08
CA ARG A 303 -2.16 1.92 21.04
C ARG A 303 -2.57 3.25 20.42
N GLY A 304 -3.77 3.75 20.72
CA GLY A 304 -4.33 4.97 20.12
C GLY A 304 -5.10 4.73 18.81
N PRO A 305 -5.78 5.76 18.27
CA PRO A 305 -6.60 5.66 17.06
C PRO A 305 -5.80 5.74 15.74
N GLY A 306 -4.46 5.85 15.77
CA GLY A 306 -3.63 5.98 14.57
C GLY A 306 -3.85 4.86 13.55
N PHE A 307 -3.57 3.61 13.93
CA PHE A 307 -3.84 2.44 13.07
C PHE A 307 -5.32 2.32 12.64
N PRO A 308 -6.34 2.47 13.53
CA PRO A 308 -7.74 2.54 13.09
C PRO A 308 -8.05 3.59 12.02
N ARG A 309 -7.50 4.81 12.12
CA ARG A 309 -7.66 5.86 11.09
C ARG A 309 -6.99 5.48 9.79
N GLU A 310 -5.77 4.95 9.87
CA GLU A 310 -4.99 4.51 8.72
C GLU A 310 -5.69 3.36 7.98
N HIS A 311 -6.17 2.33 8.67
CA HIS A 311 -6.93 1.22 8.06
C HIS A 311 -8.23 1.71 7.38
N LEU A 312 -8.90 2.72 7.92
CA LEU A 312 -10.06 3.35 7.29
C LEU A 312 -9.65 4.13 6.03
N ALA A 313 -8.57 4.92 6.08
CA ALA A 313 -8.04 5.64 4.92
C ALA A 313 -7.61 4.68 3.79
N ARG A 314 -6.87 3.62 4.11
CA ARG A 314 -6.46 2.55 3.17
C ARG A 314 -7.65 1.84 2.52
N ARG A 315 -8.76 1.66 3.23
CA ARG A 315 -10.01 1.12 2.65
C ARG A 315 -10.70 2.12 1.73
N GLU A 316 -10.85 3.37 2.17
CA GLU A 316 -11.55 4.42 1.42
C GLU A 316 -10.80 4.83 0.14
N ILE A 317 -9.45 4.88 0.15
CA ILE A 317 -8.65 5.14 -1.05
C ILE A 317 -8.80 4.01 -2.08
N ILE A 318 -8.82 2.74 -1.65
CA ILE A 318 -9.03 1.61 -2.57
C ILE A 318 -10.41 1.69 -3.21
N GLU A 319 -11.48 1.91 -2.43
CA GLU A 319 -12.83 2.00 -3.00
C GLU A 319 -12.98 3.20 -3.95
N LYS A 320 -12.58 4.40 -3.51
CA LYS A 320 -12.73 5.62 -4.32
C LYS A 320 -11.79 5.62 -5.53
N GLY A 321 -10.58 5.08 -5.39
CA GLY A 321 -9.61 4.94 -6.46
C GLY A 321 -10.06 4.00 -7.57
N LEU A 322 -10.59 2.82 -7.21
CA LEU A 322 -11.16 1.88 -8.18
C LEU A 322 -12.38 2.48 -8.91
N ARG A 323 -13.19 3.29 -8.23
CA ARG A 323 -14.27 4.06 -8.88
C ARG A 323 -13.72 5.12 -9.83
N ALA A 324 -12.81 5.99 -9.36
CA ALA A 324 -12.24 7.10 -10.12
C ALA A 324 -11.52 6.65 -11.39
N ALA A 325 -10.74 5.57 -11.33
CA ALA A 325 -10.07 4.99 -12.50
C ALA A 325 -11.02 4.20 -13.43
N HIS A 326 -12.32 4.11 -13.09
CA HIS A 326 -13.30 3.23 -13.74
C HIS A 326 -12.74 1.80 -13.89
N ALA A 327 -12.31 1.19 -12.77
CA ALA A 327 -11.58 -0.08 -12.78
C ALA A 327 -12.41 -1.25 -13.35
N ARG A 328 -11.74 -2.17 -14.05
CA ARG A 328 -12.37 -3.23 -14.86
C ARG A 328 -11.77 -4.60 -14.52
N HIS A 329 -12.48 -5.68 -14.85
CA HIS A 329 -11.95 -7.02 -14.60
C HIS A 329 -10.60 -7.22 -15.30
N GLY A 330 -9.58 -7.70 -14.59
CA GLY A 330 -8.23 -7.85 -15.14
C GLY A 330 -7.32 -6.61 -15.07
N ASP A 331 -7.84 -5.42 -14.72
CA ASP A 331 -6.97 -4.29 -14.36
C ASP A 331 -6.26 -4.58 -13.02
N ILE A 332 -5.00 -4.16 -12.90
CA ILE A 332 -4.15 -4.39 -11.72
C ILE A 332 -4.11 -3.11 -10.88
N PHE A 333 -4.05 -3.26 -9.56
CA PHE A 333 -3.70 -2.18 -8.64
C PHE A 333 -2.63 -2.64 -7.64
N ILE A 334 -1.79 -1.69 -7.22
CA ILE A 334 -0.88 -1.82 -6.09
C ILE A 334 -1.28 -0.83 -5.01
N HIS A 335 -1.22 -1.26 -3.74
CA HIS A 335 -1.50 -0.38 -2.59
C HIS A 335 -0.44 -0.58 -1.49
N GLY A 336 0.18 0.51 -1.06
CA GLY A 336 1.21 0.58 -0.02
C GLY A 336 1.48 2.02 0.41
N ASP A 337 2.59 2.24 1.11
CA ASP A 337 3.06 3.58 1.48
C ASP A 337 4.03 4.15 0.43
N LEU A 338 4.21 5.47 0.46
CA LEU A 338 4.97 6.22 -0.57
C LEU A 338 6.47 5.87 -0.60
N ASP A 339 7.01 5.48 0.54
CA ASP A 339 8.36 4.96 0.70
C ASP A 339 8.51 3.49 0.28
N GLU A 340 7.44 2.78 -0.06
CA GLU A 340 7.47 1.40 -0.53
C GLU A 340 7.35 1.34 -2.07
N MET A 341 8.49 1.10 -2.73
CA MET A 341 8.66 1.23 -4.18
C MET A 341 9.02 -0.11 -4.84
N PRO A 342 8.08 -0.81 -5.52
CA PRO A 342 8.38 -1.94 -6.39
C PRO A 342 9.31 -1.57 -7.55
N LYS A 343 10.02 -2.55 -8.11
CA LYS A 343 10.81 -2.36 -9.33
C LYS A 343 9.87 -2.14 -10.52
N ALA A 344 10.00 -0.98 -11.15
CA ALA A 344 9.19 -0.55 -12.28
C ALA A 344 9.12 -1.61 -13.41
N ARG A 345 10.26 -2.28 -13.69
CA ARG A 345 10.34 -3.41 -14.64
C ARG A 345 9.35 -4.53 -14.34
N LEU A 346 9.22 -4.95 -13.08
CA LEU A 346 8.29 -6.01 -12.68
C LEU A 346 6.84 -5.60 -12.92
N LEU A 347 6.45 -4.37 -12.54
CA LEU A 347 5.11 -3.85 -12.80
C LEU A 347 4.80 -3.82 -14.31
N SER A 348 5.78 -3.43 -15.14
CA SER A 348 5.64 -3.45 -16.60
C SER A 348 5.47 -4.86 -17.15
N TYR A 349 6.27 -5.83 -16.70
CA TYR A 349 6.17 -7.23 -17.14
C TYR A 349 4.84 -7.88 -16.74
N LEU A 350 4.34 -7.63 -15.52
CA LEU A 350 3.01 -8.13 -15.07
C LEU A 350 1.83 -7.43 -15.78
N LYS A 351 2.03 -6.19 -16.26
CA LYS A 351 1.07 -5.47 -17.11
C LYS A 351 1.03 -6.01 -18.55
N LYS A 352 2.18 -6.35 -19.12
CA LYS A 352 2.34 -6.69 -20.55
C LYS A 352 2.24 -8.19 -20.85
N CYS A 353 2.50 -9.04 -19.86
CA CYS A 353 2.53 -10.49 -20.00
C CYS A 353 1.57 -11.20 -19.02
N GLY A 354 1.17 -12.42 -19.37
CA GLY A 354 0.35 -13.29 -18.55
C GLY A 354 1.03 -14.63 -18.25
N GLY A 355 0.28 -15.55 -17.64
CA GLY A 355 0.80 -16.82 -17.11
C GLY A 355 1.22 -16.75 -15.64
N TRP A 356 0.77 -15.73 -14.90
CA TRP A 356 1.06 -15.53 -13.47
C TRP A 356 -0.20 -15.29 -12.63
N GLU A 357 -1.34 -15.02 -13.27
CA GLU A 357 -2.56 -14.53 -12.64
C GLU A 357 -3.18 -15.53 -11.64
N HIS A 358 -2.95 -16.84 -11.86
CA HIS A 358 -3.38 -17.93 -10.98
C HIS A 358 -2.76 -17.87 -9.58
N LEU A 359 -1.58 -17.24 -9.43
CA LEU A 359 -0.92 -17.04 -8.14
C LEU A 359 -1.74 -16.18 -7.17
N GLN A 360 -2.64 -15.33 -7.70
CA GLN A 360 -3.51 -14.47 -6.90
C GLN A 360 -4.96 -14.98 -6.89
N MET A 361 -5.48 -15.45 -8.03
CA MET A 361 -6.88 -15.87 -8.17
C MET A 361 -7.06 -16.97 -9.21
N GLY A 362 -7.82 -18.02 -8.88
CA GLY A 362 -8.11 -19.14 -9.78
C GLY A 362 -9.22 -18.84 -10.78
N ILE A 363 -9.60 -19.89 -11.51
CA ILE A 363 -10.58 -19.86 -12.62
C ILE A 363 -11.91 -19.22 -12.19
N GLY A 364 -12.53 -18.41 -13.06
CA GLY A 364 -13.73 -17.64 -12.72
C GLY A 364 -14.94 -17.79 -13.63
N GLY A 365 -14.75 -17.57 -14.92
CA GLY A 365 -15.82 -17.08 -15.80
C GLY A 365 -16.13 -15.62 -15.47
N GLY A 366 -15.86 -14.72 -16.44
CA GLY A 366 -15.87 -13.26 -16.22
C GLY A 366 -17.20 -12.68 -15.76
N PRO A 367 -17.23 -11.39 -15.36
CA PRO A 367 -18.48 -10.72 -15.00
C PRO A 367 -19.53 -10.85 -16.09
N LYS A 368 -20.75 -11.18 -15.65
CA LYS A 368 -21.94 -11.17 -16.50
C LYS A 368 -22.60 -9.81 -16.44
N SER A 369 -23.37 -9.46 -17.48
CA SER A 369 -24.13 -8.22 -17.46
C SER A 369 -25.04 -8.14 -16.22
N MET A 370 -25.16 -6.97 -15.62
CA MET A 370 -26.17 -6.72 -14.59
C MET A 370 -27.59 -6.78 -15.15
N ASP A 371 -27.76 -6.63 -16.47
CA ASP A 371 -29.05 -6.71 -17.15
C ASP A 371 -29.34 -8.10 -17.74
N ASP A 372 -28.39 -9.05 -17.68
CA ASP A 372 -28.66 -10.47 -17.94
C ASP A 372 -29.60 -11.02 -16.86
N PRO A 373 -30.83 -11.48 -17.20
CA PRO A 373 -31.77 -12.02 -16.23
C PRO A 373 -31.31 -13.34 -15.59
N LEU A 374 -30.27 -13.99 -16.14
CA LEU A 374 -29.62 -15.18 -15.58
C LEU A 374 -28.43 -14.84 -14.67
N SER A 375 -28.09 -13.56 -14.49
CA SER A 375 -26.99 -13.08 -13.66
C SER A 375 -27.31 -13.17 -12.16
N LYS A 376 -27.07 -14.36 -11.58
CA LYS A 376 -27.18 -14.67 -10.14
C LYS A 376 -26.28 -13.73 -9.31
N ASN A 377 -26.82 -12.59 -8.86
CA ASN A 377 -26.12 -11.64 -7.99
C ASN A 377 -26.90 -11.37 -6.69
N TYR A 378 -26.17 -11.17 -5.58
CA TYR A 378 -26.76 -11.09 -4.24
C TYR A 378 -27.25 -9.70 -3.82
N PHE A 379 -27.06 -8.70 -4.68
CA PHE A 379 -27.72 -7.41 -4.52
C PHE A 379 -29.19 -7.48 -4.99
N LYS A 380 -29.47 -8.23 -6.07
CA LYS A 380 -30.83 -8.51 -6.56
C LYS A 380 -31.48 -9.70 -5.83
N ASP A 381 -30.84 -10.88 -5.78
CA ASP A 381 -31.42 -12.07 -5.13
C ASP A 381 -30.93 -12.29 -3.68
N LYS A 382 -31.80 -11.94 -2.73
CA LYS A 382 -31.57 -12.12 -1.28
C LYS A 382 -31.69 -13.58 -0.80
N LYS A 383 -32.00 -14.54 -1.67
CA LYS A 383 -32.00 -15.98 -1.36
C LYS A 383 -30.60 -16.60 -1.41
N ILE A 384 -29.64 -15.94 -2.07
CA ILE A 384 -28.25 -16.41 -2.14
C ILE A 384 -27.66 -16.43 -0.71
N PRO A 385 -27.17 -17.58 -0.22
CA PRO A 385 -26.98 -17.85 1.23
C PRO A 385 -25.68 -17.24 1.78
N ILE A 386 -25.59 -15.91 1.77
CA ILE A 386 -24.35 -15.20 2.08
C ILE A 386 -24.25 -14.85 3.56
N THR A 387 -23.21 -15.38 4.18
CA THR A 387 -22.75 -15.00 5.51
C THR A 387 -21.45 -14.23 5.42
N LYS A 388 -21.29 -13.25 6.29
CA LYS A 388 -19.98 -12.64 6.57
C LYS A 388 -19.25 -13.36 7.70
N ASP A 389 -17.92 -13.27 7.68
CA ASP A 389 -17.05 -13.70 8.77
C ASP A 389 -16.99 -12.68 9.93
N LYS A 390 -16.03 -12.85 10.86
CA LYS A 390 -15.81 -11.93 11.99
C LYS A 390 -15.19 -10.58 11.59
N PHE A 391 -14.65 -10.47 10.38
CA PHE A 391 -14.00 -9.27 9.83
C PHE A 391 -14.90 -8.52 8.83
N GLY A 392 -16.06 -9.09 8.47
CA GLY A 392 -17.01 -8.51 7.52
C GLY A 392 -16.77 -8.92 6.05
N GLN A 393 -15.83 -9.83 5.80
CA GLN A 393 -15.58 -10.45 4.50
C GLN A 393 -16.70 -11.42 4.12
N PHE A 394 -16.92 -11.67 2.84
CA PHE A 394 -17.92 -12.63 2.37
C PHE A 394 -17.35 -14.06 2.31
N ASN A 395 -18.11 -15.03 2.80
CA ASN A 395 -17.72 -16.45 2.80
C ASN A 395 -17.92 -17.16 1.45
N VAL A 396 -18.27 -16.42 0.39
CA VAL A 396 -18.43 -16.91 -1.00
C VAL A 396 -17.26 -16.49 -1.91
N ASP A 397 -16.37 -15.64 -1.42
CA ASP A 397 -15.16 -15.21 -2.12
C ASP A 397 -14.15 -16.36 -2.24
N TYR A 398 -13.42 -16.38 -3.35
CA TYR A 398 -12.32 -17.30 -3.70
C TYR A 398 -11.39 -17.73 -2.55
N ASN A 399 -10.82 -18.93 -2.64
CA ASN A 399 -9.99 -19.48 -1.56
C ASN A 399 -8.52 -18.99 -1.53
N LEU A 400 -8.00 -18.41 -2.62
CA LEU A 400 -6.86 -17.47 -2.57
C LEU A 400 -7.50 -16.07 -2.62
N LYS A 401 -7.35 -15.30 -1.53
CA LYS A 401 -7.93 -13.94 -1.38
C LYS A 401 -6.88 -12.84 -1.32
N LEU A 402 -5.65 -13.22 -1.07
CA LEU A 402 -4.60 -12.30 -0.68
C LEU A 402 -3.82 -11.85 -1.90
N SER A 403 -3.48 -10.57 -1.89
CA SER A 403 -2.57 -9.92 -2.82
C SER A 403 -1.18 -10.57 -2.78
N ILE A 404 -0.48 -10.56 -3.91
CA ILE A 404 0.92 -11.01 -3.95
C ILE A 404 1.80 -9.90 -3.35
N PRO A 405 2.59 -10.19 -2.30
CA PRO A 405 3.50 -9.21 -1.70
C PRO A 405 4.79 -9.09 -2.51
N PHE A 406 5.43 -7.93 -2.38
CA PHE A 406 6.79 -7.69 -2.85
C PHE A 406 7.77 -7.91 -1.70
N THR A 407 8.90 -8.58 -1.94
CA THR A 407 10.04 -8.50 -1.03
C THR A 407 10.88 -7.28 -1.42
N VAL A 408 11.15 -6.43 -0.44
CA VAL A 408 11.74 -5.10 -0.66
C VAL A 408 12.99 -4.91 0.18
N PHE A 409 14.01 -4.27 -0.40
CA PHE A 409 15.20 -3.88 0.36
C PHE A 409 14.85 -2.76 1.34
N PHE A 410 14.82 -3.07 2.63
CA PHE A 410 14.63 -2.07 3.67
C PHE A 410 15.90 -1.22 3.80
N PHE A 411 15.85 0.01 3.29
CA PHE A 411 16.92 1.00 3.39
C PHE A 411 16.53 2.12 4.35
N GLU A 412 17.42 2.42 5.30
CA GLU A 412 17.18 3.47 6.30
C GLU A 412 17.98 4.74 5.95
N TYR A 413 17.24 5.82 5.67
CA TYR A 413 17.67 7.21 5.38
C TYR A 413 18.72 7.49 4.30
N SER A 414 19.41 6.45 3.81
CA SER A 414 20.32 6.45 2.67
C SER A 414 20.59 4.99 2.26
N PHE A 415 20.98 4.75 1.00
CA PHE A 415 21.30 3.39 0.51
C PHE A 415 22.51 2.73 1.22
N HIS A 416 23.24 3.46 2.06
CA HIS A 416 24.34 2.94 2.87
C HIS A 416 23.89 1.91 3.91
N MET A 417 22.65 2.00 4.38
CA MET A 417 22.16 1.21 5.51
C MET A 417 20.95 0.39 5.14
N ILE A 418 21.08 -0.93 5.31
CA ILE A 418 20.06 -1.91 4.96
C ILE A 418 19.72 -2.75 6.20
N GLN A 419 18.47 -3.18 6.38
CA GLN A 419 18.11 -4.00 7.55
C GLN A 419 18.84 -5.36 7.55
N ASN A 420 18.96 -5.99 6.37
CA ASN A 420 19.72 -7.21 6.14
C ASN A 420 20.14 -7.28 4.64
N GLN A 421 21.30 -7.86 4.36
CA GLN A 421 21.87 -8.01 3.00
C GLN A 421 21.45 -9.35 2.33
N GLU A 422 21.19 -10.37 3.15
CA GLU A 422 20.88 -11.73 2.74
C GLU A 422 19.36 -11.97 2.69
N ILE A 423 18.68 -11.73 3.81
CA ILE A 423 17.22 -11.87 3.94
C ILE A 423 16.55 -10.55 3.56
N ILE A 424 15.43 -10.64 2.85
CA ILE A 424 14.62 -9.51 2.40
C ILE A 424 13.38 -9.41 3.29
N ASP A 425 12.97 -8.20 3.63
CA ASP A 425 11.76 -8.00 4.42
C ASP A 425 10.48 -8.08 3.58
N PHE A 426 9.43 -8.64 4.18
CA PHE A 426 8.08 -8.73 3.62
C PHE A 426 7.26 -7.53 4.09
N PHE A 427 7.16 -6.53 3.22
CA PHE A 427 6.35 -5.34 3.44
C PHE A 427 5.50 -5.02 2.20
N HIS A 428 4.81 -3.89 2.22
CA HIS A 428 3.90 -3.49 1.17
C HIS A 428 4.74 -2.78 0.04
N PRO A 429 4.15 -2.34 -1.09
CA PRO A 429 2.76 -2.49 -1.48
C PRO A 429 2.34 -3.95 -1.66
N ASN A 430 1.04 -4.14 -1.85
CA ASN A 430 0.42 -5.42 -2.16
C ASN A 430 -0.19 -5.34 -3.57
N LEU A 431 0.06 -6.33 -4.44
CA LEU A 431 -0.47 -6.36 -5.81
C LEU A 431 -1.76 -7.19 -5.90
N ALA A 432 -2.78 -6.62 -6.55
CA ALA A 432 -4.02 -7.32 -6.84
C ALA A 432 -4.64 -6.93 -8.19
N ILE A 433 -5.09 -7.92 -8.95
CA ILE A 433 -6.06 -7.81 -10.05
C ILE A 433 -7.44 -7.48 -9.46
N PHE A 434 -8.16 -6.54 -10.08
CA PHE A 434 -9.52 -6.16 -9.72
C PHE A 434 -10.56 -7.16 -10.22
N ASP A 435 -11.35 -7.67 -9.28
CA ASP A 435 -12.41 -8.64 -9.53
C ASP A 435 -13.79 -7.97 -9.58
N ALA A 436 -14.15 -7.47 -10.77
CA ALA A 436 -15.44 -6.82 -11.02
C ALA A 436 -16.65 -7.68 -10.61
N ARG A 437 -16.57 -9.02 -10.62
CA ARG A 437 -17.67 -9.89 -10.18
C ARG A 437 -18.04 -9.66 -8.72
N ARG A 438 -17.05 -9.55 -7.83
CA ARG A 438 -17.29 -9.21 -6.41
C ARG A 438 -17.91 -7.83 -6.24
N ALA A 439 -17.45 -6.86 -7.03
CA ALA A 439 -18.00 -5.50 -7.01
C ALA A 439 -19.45 -5.43 -7.54
N LEU A 440 -19.83 -6.31 -8.47
CA LEU A 440 -21.21 -6.51 -8.95
C LEU A 440 -22.05 -7.46 -8.08
N GLY A 441 -21.46 -8.05 -7.04
CA GLY A 441 -22.12 -9.01 -6.15
C GLY A 441 -22.48 -10.33 -6.82
N GLN A 442 -21.71 -10.75 -7.82
CA GLN A 442 -21.84 -12.03 -8.52
C GLN A 442 -20.99 -13.11 -7.84
N LEU A 443 -21.40 -14.37 -7.94
CA LEU A 443 -20.61 -15.51 -7.46
C LEU A 443 -19.59 -15.95 -8.54
N PRO A 444 -18.38 -16.41 -8.17
CA PRO A 444 -17.50 -17.07 -9.12
C PRO A 444 -18.07 -18.43 -9.56
N THR A 445 -17.72 -18.91 -10.75
CA THR A 445 -18.20 -20.21 -11.27
C THR A 445 -17.46 -21.38 -10.63
N PHE A 446 -16.20 -21.18 -10.23
CA PHE A 446 -15.32 -22.21 -9.67
C PHE A 446 -14.60 -21.71 -8.41
N THR A 447 -14.15 -22.65 -7.56
CA THR A 447 -13.26 -22.37 -6.43
C THR A 447 -11.81 -22.77 -6.73
N ASN A 448 -10.86 -22.14 -6.04
CA ASN A 448 -9.43 -22.46 -6.15
C ASN A 448 -9.07 -23.83 -5.53
N ASP A 449 -10.00 -24.52 -4.88
CA ASP A 449 -9.86 -25.92 -4.45
C ASP A 449 -10.50 -26.93 -5.44
N GLY A 450 -10.69 -26.51 -6.70
CA GLY A 450 -11.04 -27.40 -7.81
C GLY A 450 -12.52 -27.80 -7.89
N LYS A 451 -13.45 -26.96 -7.43
CA LYS A 451 -14.90 -27.28 -7.42
C LYS A 451 -15.73 -26.29 -8.21
N ASN A 452 -16.78 -26.78 -8.85
CA ASN A 452 -17.81 -25.98 -9.50
C ASN A 452 -18.83 -25.50 -8.45
N LEU A 453 -19.24 -24.23 -8.52
CA LEU A 453 -20.17 -23.60 -7.57
C LEU A 453 -21.64 -23.64 -8.02
N ASN A 454 -21.95 -24.15 -9.21
CA ASN A 454 -23.34 -24.23 -9.68
C ASN A 454 -24.11 -25.46 -9.14
N ASP A 455 -25.32 -25.15 -8.69
CA ASP A 455 -26.51 -26.00 -8.67
C ASP A 455 -26.65 -27.17 -7.67
N GLN A 456 -25.85 -27.27 -6.60
CA GLN A 456 -26.22 -28.07 -5.40
C GLN A 456 -26.36 -27.27 -4.08
N THR A 457 -27.54 -26.65 -3.95
CA THR A 457 -28.18 -26.23 -2.68
C THR A 457 -27.55 -25.10 -1.86
N SER A 458 -28.43 -24.36 -1.17
CA SER A 458 -28.06 -23.40 -0.13
C SER A 458 -27.55 -24.02 1.18
N ASN A 459 -27.26 -25.33 1.20
CA ASN A 459 -26.65 -26.01 2.34
C ASN A 459 -25.13 -26.12 2.23
N GLU A 460 -24.53 -26.27 1.05
CA GLU A 460 -23.06 -26.41 0.93
C GLU A 460 -22.34 -25.11 1.32
N ILE A 461 -22.75 -23.95 0.77
CA ILE A 461 -22.24 -22.63 1.18
C ILE A 461 -22.45 -22.42 2.70
N ARG A 462 -23.56 -22.94 3.25
CA ARG A 462 -23.94 -22.88 4.67
C ARG A 462 -23.20 -23.90 5.55
N ILE A 463 -22.54 -24.88 4.95
CA ILE A 463 -21.61 -25.83 5.58
C ILE A 463 -20.19 -25.29 5.49
N HIS A 464 -19.76 -24.74 4.34
CA HIS A 464 -18.48 -24.04 4.19
C HIS A 464 -18.39 -22.87 5.19
N ALA A 465 -19.41 -22.00 5.24
CA ALA A 465 -19.56 -20.95 6.24
C ALA A 465 -19.68 -21.46 7.69
N ARG A 466 -20.09 -22.72 7.92
CA ARG A 466 -20.13 -23.35 9.26
C ARG A 466 -18.79 -23.98 9.65
N ASN A 467 -18.01 -24.47 8.69
CA ASN A 467 -16.71 -25.09 8.90
C ASN A 467 -15.65 -24.02 9.09
N ILE A 468 -15.65 -22.97 8.26
CA ILE A 468 -14.94 -21.70 8.53
C ILE A 468 -15.33 -21.18 9.92
N ARG A 469 -16.63 -21.14 10.27
CA ARG A 469 -17.05 -20.76 11.63
C ARG A 469 -16.57 -21.71 12.73
N LYS A 470 -16.25 -22.98 12.46
CA LYS A 470 -15.80 -23.97 13.44
C LYS A 470 -14.29 -23.85 13.69
N GLU A 471 -13.50 -23.74 12.63
CA GLU A 471 -12.05 -23.55 12.70
C GLU A 471 -11.76 -22.18 13.34
N VAL A 472 -12.44 -21.13 12.87
CA VAL A 472 -12.30 -19.75 13.42
C VAL A 472 -13.00 -19.56 14.79
N TYR A 473 -13.83 -20.51 15.28
CA TYR A 473 -14.52 -20.33 16.58
C TYR A 473 -13.57 -20.38 17.78
N ASN A 474 -12.52 -21.20 17.68
CA ASN A 474 -11.59 -21.39 18.79
C ASN A 474 -10.74 -20.12 19.03
N ASP A 475 -10.38 -19.40 17.96
CA ASP A 475 -9.67 -18.12 18.06
C ASP A 475 -10.51 -17.03 18.72
N VAL A 476 -11.83 -17.00 18.50
CA VAL A 476 -12.70 -15.95 19.08
C VAL A 476 -12.76 -16.05 20.61
N LYS A 477 -12.57 -17.25 21.19
CA LYS A 477 -12.39 -17.41 22.64
C LYS A 477 -11.02 -16.94 23.16
N ILE A 478 -10.03 -16.77 22.28
CA ILE A 478 -8.71 -16.20 22.59
C ILE A 478 -8.73 -14.68 22.40
N PHE A 479 -9.29 -14.20 21.28
CA PHE A 479 -9.36 -12.78 20.88
C PHE A 479 -10.05 -11.90 21.93
N ASN A 480 -11.15 -12.36 22.53
CA ASN A 480 -11.84 -11.64 23.61
C ASN A 480 -11.18 -11.77 24.99
N LYS A 481 -9.95 -12.30 25.09
CA LYS A 481 -9.20 -12.44 26.35
C LYS A 481 -7.71 -12.06 26.28
N ARG A 482 -7.18 -11.73 25.10
CA ARG A 482 -5.84 -11.17 24.84
C ARG A 482 -6.01 -10.21 23.64
N ASN A 483 -5.77 -8.91 23.74
CA ASN A 483 -4.95 -8.14 24.69
C ASN A 483 -3.50 -8.66 24.79
N LYS A 484 -2.91 -8.92 23.62
CA LYS A 484 -1.57 -8.46 23.26
C LYS A 484 -1.67 -7.71 21.93
N SER A 485 -0.54 -7.16 21.49
CA SER A 485 -0.33 -6.52 20.18
C SER A 485 -1.16 -7.10 19.03
N PHE A 486 -1.64 -6.23 18.12
CA PHE A 486 -1.87 -6.67 16.74
C PHE A 486 -0.53 -7.24 16.25
N ASP A 487 -0.58 -8.52 15.93
CA ASP A 487 0.55 -9.41 15.70
C ASP A 487 0.32 -10.06 14.34
N SER A 488 1.31 -9.96 13.47
CA SER A 488 1.29 -10.52 12.12
C SER A 488 1.13 -12.04 12.12
N SER A 489 1.26 -12.73 13.27
CA SER A 489 0.89 -14.14 13.44
C SER A 489 -0.60 -14.48 13.17
N ASN A 490 -1.48 -13.49 13.03
CA ASN A 490 -2.87 -13.71 12.57
C ASN A 490 -3.03 -13.61 11.04
N PHE A 491 -1.94 -13.40 10.31
CA PHE A 491 -1.85 -13.71 8.89
C PHE A 491 -1.90 -15.24 8.77
N ASP A 492 -2.93 -15.78 8.10
CA ASP A 492 -3.04 -17.23 7.88
C ASP A 492 -1.89 -17.67 6.94
N PRO A 493 -0.86 -18.41 7.44
CA PRO A 493 0.33 -18.69 6.64
C PRO A 493 0.04 -19.60 5.45
N TYR A 494 -1.11 -20.26 5.45
CA TYR A 494 -1.55 -21.15 4.38
C TYR A 494 -2.28 -20.41 3.23
N LEU A 495 -2.37 -19.07 3.26
CA LEU A 495 -3.09 -18.27 2.25
C LEU A 495 -2.22 -17.40 1.32
N VAL A 496 -0.94 -17.19 1.62
CA VAL A 496 0.04 -16.65 0.64
C VAL A 496 1.19 -17.62 0.53
N GLN A 497 1.26 -18.34 -0.59
CA GLN A 497 2.36 -19.27 -0.84
C GLN A 497 3.60 -18.55 -1.40
N VAL A 498 3.44 -17.46 -2.15
CA VAL A 498 4.52 -16.83 -2.92
C VAL A 498 4.63 -15.31 -2.72
N GLY A 499 5.85 -14.78 -2.82
CA GLY A 499 6.14 -13.35 -2.88
C GLY A 499 7.28 -13.03 -3.86
N PHE A 500 7.24 -11.86 -4.51
CA PHE A 500 8.22 -11.48 -5.54
C PHE A 500 9.63 -11.24 -4.95
N TRP A 501 10.67 -11.81 -5.53
CA TRP A 501 12.05 -11.80 -5.02
C TRP A 501 12.85 -10.54 -5.40
N LYS A 502 13.57 -9.93 -4.44
CA LYS A 502 14.39 -8.69 -4.56
C LYS A 502 13.73 -7.65 -5.48
N SER A 503 12.48 -7.36 -5.17
CA SER A 503 11.47 -6.83 -6.11
C SER A 503 11.08 -5.37 -5.88
N GLY A 504 11.75 -4.66 -4.96
CA GLY A 504 11.54 -3.25 -4.67
C GLY A 504 12.47 -2.72 -3.58
N TRP A 505 12.21 -1.50 -3.13
CA TRP A 505 12.91 -0.78 -2.07
C TRP A 505 11.89 -0.27 -1.05
N HIS A 506 12.21 -0.29 0.23
CA HIS A 506 11.50 0.45 1.27
C HIS A 506 12.43 1.53 1.81
N LEU A 507 12.11 2.79 1.48
CA LEU A 507 12.92 3.99 1.67
C LEU A 507 12.52 4.74 2.95
N SER A 508 12.26 4.02 4.04
CA SER A 508 11.41 4.45 5.17
C SER A 508 11.76 5.84 5.75
N SER A 509 13.05 6.14 5.84
CA SER A 509 13.57 7.40 6.40
C SER A 509 14.20 8.35 5.37
N PHE A 510 13.88 8.24 4.08
CA PHE A 510 14.53 9.00 2.98
C PHE A 510 14.03 10.46 2.90
N LEU A 511 14.22 11.19 4.00
CA LEU A 511 13.86 12.59 4.19
C LEU A 511 15.12 13.47 4.12
N PRO A 512 15.07 14.66 3.49
CA PRO A 512 16.27 15.44 3.25
C PRO A 512 16.92 16.02 4.51
N ASN A 513 16.15 16.44 5.52
CA ASN A 513 16.71 17.12 6.71
C ASN A 513 15.89 16.85 7.99
N ILE A 514 16.46 17.25 9.14
CA ILE A 514 15.87 17.04 10.48
C ILE A 514 14.45 17.62 10.65
N LYS A 515 14.09 18.73 9.98
CA LYS A 515 12.71 19.26 10.11
C LYS A 515 11.68 18.27 9.54
N GLN A 516 12.00 17.65 8.38
CA GLN A 516 11.13 16.63 7.77
C GLN A 516 11.01 15.38 8.67
N PHE A 517 12.09 14.95 9.32
CA PHE A 517 12.03 13.87 10.31
C PHE A 517 11.07 14.16 11.46
N LEU A 518 11.14 15.36 12.05
CA LEU A 518 10.22 15.77 13.11
C LEU A 518 8.76 15.79 12.61
N ASN A 519 8.52 16.28 11.39
CA ASN A 519 7.18 16.30 10.79
C ASN A 519 6.62 14.88 10.52
N LYS A 520 7.45 13.94 10.02
CA LYS A 520 7.03 12.55 9.83
C LYS A 520 6.72 11.89 11.18
N ILE A 521 7.59 12.00 12.19
CA ILE A 521 7.33 11.47 13.55
C ILE A 521 6.01 12.00 14.13
N ALA A 522 5.79 13.33 14.08
CA ALA A 522 4.56 13.94 14.59
C ALA A 522 3.29 13.50 13.84
N SER A 523 3.42 13.01 12.61
CA SER A 523 2.31 12.55 11.76
C SER A 523 2.01 11.04 11.86
N TYR A 524 2.96 10.25 12.39
CA TYR A 524 3.05 8.80 12.19
C TYR A 524 2.08 7.97 13.05
N SER A 525 1.63 6.83 12.53
CA SER A 525 0.76 5.89 13.27
C SER A 525 1.46 5.20 14.44
N HIS A 526 2.78 5.02 14.39
CA HIS A 526 3.59 4.43 15.45
C HIS A 526 4.14 5.49 16.45
N TYR A 527 3.42 6.58 16.66
CA TYR A 527 3.84 7.75 17.45
C TYR A 527 4.50 7.39 18.81
N ASN A 528 3.95 6.37 19.47
CA ASN A 528 4.18 5.94 20.88
C ASN A 528 5.62 5.87 21.42
N TYR A 529 6.66 5.85 20.58
CA TYR A 529 8.05 5.91 21.07
C TYR A 529 8.51 7.34 21.42
N TYR A 530 7.90 8.36 20.80
CA TYR A 530 8.35 9.76 20.89
C TYR A 530 7.39 10.67 21.69
N ASN A 531 6.22 10.18 22.12
CA ASN A 531 5.16 10.95 22.78
C ASN A 531 5.61 11.84 23.96
N ASP A 532 6.54 11.31 24.78
CA ASP A 532 6.94 11.92 26.05
C ASP A 532 8.22 12.77 25.93
N LEU A 533 8.71 13.01 24.71
CA LEU A 533 9.96 13.73 24.43
C LEU A 533 9.70 15.10 23.78
N THR A 534 10.49 16.10 24.14
CA THR A 534 10.45 17.41 23.47
C THR A 534 11.13 17.37 22.10
N ASP A 535 10.79 18.27 21.16
CA ASP A 535 11.44 18.43 19.85
C ASP A 535 12.98 18.39 19.91
N LYS A 536 13.56 18.95 20.97
CA LYS A 536 15.00 19.00 21.22
C LYS A 536 15.58 17.62 21.54
N GLU A 537 14.83 16.80 22.28
CA GLU A 537 15.18 15.42 22.64
C GLU A 537 14.92 14.47 21.47
N ILE A 538 13.79 14.61 20.77
CA ILE A 538 13.50 13.88 19.53
C ILE A 538 14.62 14.16 18.50
N ARG A 539 15.00 15.43 18.29
CA ARG A 539 16.13 15.81 17.42
C ARG A 539 17.46 15.18 17.87
N LYS A 540 17.72 15.11 19.17
CA LYS A 540 18.94 14.47 19.71
C LYS A 540 18.92 12.95 19.44
N GLU A 541 17.79 12.29 19.68
CA GLU A 541 17.64 10.85 19.46
C GLU A 541 17.73 10.49 17.97
N ILE A 542 17.12 11.27 17.06
CA ILE A 542 17.30 11.10 15.60
C ILE A 542 18.79 11.17 15.24
N LEU A 543 19.51 12.20 15.71
CA LEU A 543 20.93 12.38 15.39
C LEU A 543 21.83 11.30 16.02
N ASP A 544 21.49 10.79 17.20
CA ASP A 544 22.18 9.66 17.83
C ASP A 544 21.93 8.35 17.08
N ARG A 545 20.69 8.11 16.63
CA ARG A 545 20.34 6.95 15.82
C ARG A 545 21.04 6.96 14.47
N ILE A 546 21.06 8.12 13.79
CA ILE A 546 21.74 8.27 12.50
C ILE A 546 23.24 7.96 12.60
N ARG A 547 23.90 8.42 13.67
CA ARG A 547 25.35 8.22 13.88
C ARG A 547 25.74 6.81 14.31
N ASN A 548 24.83 6.07 14.93
CA ASN A 548 25.07 4.72 15.45
C ASN A 548 24.25 3.65 14.70
N ASN A 549 23.79 3.97 13.49
CA ASN A 549 23.08 3.11 12.55
C ASN A 549 21.81 2.42 13.10
N TYR A 550 21.05 3.07 13.99
CA TYR A 550 19.81 2.53 14.54
C TYR A 550 18.58 2.98 13.74
N TYR A 551 17.58 2.09 13.62
CA TYR A 551 16.26 2.38 13.06
C TYR A 551 15.55 3.52 13.82
N ILE A 552 14.96 4.47 13.10
CA ILE A 552 14.35 5.67 13.67
C ILE A 552 12.94 5.39 14.21
N PHE A 553 12.04 4.83 13.40
CA PHE A 553 10.60 4.78 13.73
C PHE A 553 10.17 3.59 14.62
N GLY A 554 10.95 3.24 15.65
CA GLY A 554 10.59 2.16 16.57
C GLY A 554 11.58 1.87 17.70
N GLU A 555 11.50 0.66 18.26
CA GLU A 555 12.38 0.21 19.33
C GLU A 555 13.86 0.17 18.89
N ARG A 556 14.76 0.57 19.79
CA ARG A 556 16.21 0.57 19.55
C ARG A 556 16.76 -0.87 19.63
N LYS A 557 16.68 -1.59 18.50
CA LYS A 557 17.25 -2.92 18.28
C LYS A 557 18.79 -2.82 18.14
N LYS A 558 19.43 -3.82 17.52
CA LYS A 558 20.85 -3.74 17.11
C LYS A 558 21.05 -2.64 16.06
N PRO A 559 22.26 -2.08 15.89
CA PRO A 559 22.62 -1.31 14.71
C PRO A 559 22.37 -2.13 13.44
N MET A 560 21.90 -1.49 12.38
CA MET A 560 21.71 -2.12 11.07
C MET A 560 23.04 -2.19 10.31
N PRO A 561 23.27 -3.24 9.50
CA PRO A 561 24.48 -3.38 8.72
C PRO A 561 24.61 -2.29 7.64
N THR A 562 25.86 -1.98 7.30
CA THR A 562 26.22 -0.98 6.31
C THR A 562 26.83 -1.62 5.07
N LEU A 563 26.63 -1.00 3.92
CA LEU A 563 27.25 -1.38 2.64
C LEU A 563 27.77 -0.14 1.91
N ASN A 564 28.97 -0.24 1.34
CA ASN A 564 29.53 0.83 0.53
C ASN A 564 28.68 0.99 -0.74
N VAL A 565 27.83 2.01 -0.83
CA VAL A 565 26.95 2.21 -2.00
C VAL A 565 27.81 2.42 -3.23
N LYS A 566 27.78 1.46 -4.15
CA LYS A 566 28.41 1.56 -5.45
C LYS A 566 27.44 2.23 -6.42
N ILE A 567 27.79 3.41 -6.93
CA ILE A 567 26.97 4.04 -7.98
C ILE A 567 27.15 3.23 -9.27
N PRO A 568 26.07 2.70 -9.87
CA PRO A 568 26.16 1.78 -11.01
C PRO A 568 26.66 2.50 -12.27
N VAL A 569 27.59 1.90 -13.01
CA VAL A 569 28.20 2.52 -14.20
C VAL A 569 28.07 1.67 -15.47
N THR A 570 28.15 0.36 -15.34
CA THR A 570 27.84 -0.59 -16.42
C THR A 570 26.34 -0.89 -16.46
N ASP A 571 25.80 -1.26 -17.62
CA ASP A 571 24.35 -1.46 -17.76
C ASP A 571 23.84 -2.71 -17.02
N GLU A 572 24.73 -3.68 -16.73
CA GLU A 572 24.44 -4.81 -15.83
C GLU A 572 24.24 -4.36 -14.37
N GLU A 573 24.95 -3.31 -13.93
CA GLU A 573 24.78 -2.73 -12.58
C GLU A 573 23.56 -1.80 -12.50
N LYS A 574 23.27 -1.05 -13.58
CA LYS A 574 22.10 -0.15 -13.64
C LYS A 574 20.79 -0.92 -13.75
N TYR A 575 20.79 -2.01 -14.52
CA TYR A 575 19.61 -2.80 -14.83
C TYR A 575 19.87 -4.30 -14.64
N PRO A 576 20.07 -4.77 -13.40
CA PRO A 576 20.41 -6.16 -13.11
C PRO A 576 19.41 -7.13 -13.73
N ASN A 577 19.91 -8.22 -14.33
CA ASN A 577 19.06 -9.06 -15.19
C ASN A 577 18.25 -10.12 -14.43
N ILE A 578 17.70 -9.74 -13.27
CA ILE A 578 16.92 -10.59 -12.35
C ILE A 578 15.62 -11.16 -12.93
N TYR A 579 15.21 -10.71 -14.11
CA TYR A 579 13.99 -11.14 -14.77
C TYR A 579 14.23 -11.99 -16.03
N SER A 580 15.48 -12.39 -16.34
CA SER A 580 15.76 -13.28 -17.48
C SER A 580 15.55 -14.75 -17.13
N TYR A 581 14.59 -15.38 -17.80
CA TYR A 581 14.34 -16.83 -17.71
C TYR A 581 15.57 -17.65 -18.11
N LYS A 582 16.36 -17.16 -19.09
CA LYS A 582 17.62 -17.78 -19.53
C LYS A 582 18.69 -17.75 -18.44
N LEU A 583 18.85 -16.62 -17.73
CA LEU A 583 19.79 -16.50 -16.62
C LEU A 583 19.42 -17.43 -15.46
N TRP A 584 18.16 -17.45 -15.07
CA TRP A 584 17.66 -18.37 -14.04
C TRP A 584 17.76 -19.84 -14.44
N SER A 585 17.57 -20.15 -15.72
CA SER A 585 17.79 -21.49 -16.27
C SER A 585 19.25 -21.93 -16.22
N GLN A 586 20.21 -21.00 -16.27
CA GLN A 586 21.63 -21.26 -16.03
C GLN A 586 21.90 -21.46 -14.53
N ILE A 587 21.41 -20.55 -13.67
CA ILE A 587 21.55 -20.64 -12.20
C ILE A 587 21.04 -21.99 -11.67
N LYS A 588 19.83 -22.41 -12.08
CA LYS A 588 19.26 -23.72 -11.72
C LYS A 588 20.12 -24.90 -12.18
N LYS A 589 20.83 -24.80 -13.31
CA LYS A 589 21.75 -25.86 -13.80
C LYS A 589 23.06 -25.91 -13.02
N GLU A 590 23.65 -24.75 -12.71
CA GLU A 590 24.86 -24.66 -11.88
C GLU A 590 24.60 -25.23 -10.47
N TYR A 591 23.51 -24.80 -9.84
CA TYR A 591 23.14 -25.23 -8.49
C TYR A 591 22.81 -26.73 -8.43
N LYS A 592 22.07 -27.27 -9.40
CA LYS A 592 21.82 -28.73 -9.48
C LYS A 592 23.09 -29.56 -9.70
N LYS A 593 24.18 -28.98 -10.22
CA LYS A 593 25.46 -29.66 -10.42
C LYS A 593 26.40 -29.57 -9.20
N ASN A 594 26.44 -28.40 -8.55
CA ASN A 594 27.50 -28.06 -7.59
C ASN A 594 26.99 -27.71 -6.18
N GLY A 595 25.67 -27.62 -5.96
CA GLY A 595 25.09 -27.08 -4.73
C GLY A 595 25.29 -25.56 -4.54
N LYS A 596 25.86 -24.87 -5.54
CA LYS A 596 26.15 -23.42 -5.57
C LYS A 596 26.10 -22.90 -7.01
N SER A 597 25.89 -21.60 -7.19
CA SER A 597 25.90 -20.94 -8.50
C SER A 597 26.66 -19.60 -8.42
N PRO A 598 27.90 -19.51 -8.92
CA PRO A 598 28.63 -18.25 -9.00
C PRO A 598 27.87 -17.17 -9.80
N THR A 599 27.02 -17.58 -10.74
CA THR A 599 26.13 -16.68 -11.48
C THR A 599 25.04 -16.07 -10.59
N PHE A 600 24.47 -16.85 -9.65
CA PHE A 600 23.58 -16.32 -8.62
C PHE A 600 24.31 -15.45 -7.61
N ASP A 601 25.50 -15.87 -7.16
CA ASP A 601 26.31 -15.11 -6.19
C ASP A 601 26.63 -13.71 -6.74
N LYS A 602 27.07 -13.62 -8.01
CA LYS A 602 27.30 -12.34 -8.72
C LYS A 602 26.03 -11.52 -8.90
N LEU A 603 24.90 -12.16 -9.27
CA LEU A 603 23.62 -11.46 -9.42
C LEU A 603 23.15 -10.88 -8.08
N ASN A 604 23.30 -11.63 -6.99
CA ASN A 604 22.86 -11.25 -5.66
C ASN A 604 23.65 -10.05 -5.09
N ASP A 605 24.97 -10.00 -5.37
CA ASP A 605 25.87 -8.87 -5.09
C ASP A 605 25.47 -7.61 -5.86
N ILE A 606 25.33 -7.70 -7.19
CA ILE A 606 24.96 -6.56 -8.04
C ILE A 606 23.59 -5.98 -7.65
N VAL A 607 22.59 -6.83 -7.39
CA VAL A 607 21.23 -6.41 -7.08
C VAL A 607 21.13 -5.70 -5.73
N LEU A 608 22.05 -5.95 -4.80
CA LEU A 608 22.15 -5.25 -3.50
C LEU A 608 22.50 -3.76 -3.67
N HIS A 609 23.11 -3.39 -4.79
CA HIS A 609 23.48 -2.00 -5.14
C HIS A 609 22.50 -1.34 -6.13
N GLU A 610 21.42 -2.01 -6.52
CA GLU A 610 20.40 -1.45 -7.42
C GLU A 610 19.64 -0.31 -6.71
N ILE A 611 19.53 0.85 -7.36
CA ILE A 611 18.82 2.05 -6.86
C ILE A 611 17.80 2.54 -7.90
N PRO A 612 16.74 3.28 -7.50
CA PRO A 612 15.76 3.83 -8.44
C PRO A 612 16.42 4.68 -9.54
N LYS A 613 15.95 4.55 -10.78
CA LYS A 613 16.55 5.18 -11.95
C LYS A 613 16.55 6.71 -11.84
N GLN A 614 15.47 7.31 -11.34
CA GLN A 614 15.36 8.74 -11.08
C GLN A 614 16.43 9.26 -10.09
N VAL A 615 16.85 8.45 -9.11
CA VAL A 615 17.93 8.79 -8.17
C VAL A 615 19.30 8.70 -8.86
N MET A 616 19.54 7.63 -9.61
CA MET A 616 20.76 7.41 -10.39
C MET A 616 21.02 8.52 -11.41
N GLU A 617 19.97 9.00 -12.09
CA GLU A 617 20.08 10.05 -13.11
C GLU A 617 20.18 11.47 -12.52
N ASN A 618 19.74 11.66 -11.27
CA ASN A 618 19.73 12.97 -10.60
C ASN A 618 20.43 12.97 -9.21
N PRO A 619 21.69 12.51 -9.09
CA PRO A 619 22.35 12.25 -7.80
C PRO A 619 22.62 13.51 -6.96
N ILE A 620 22.56 14.71 -7.57
CA ILE A 620 22.62 16.00 -6.84
C ILE A 620 21.27 16.33 -6.20
N CYS A 621 20.15 16.03 -6.87
CA CYS A 621 18.81 16.26 -6.33
C CYS A 621 18.51 15.36 -5.13
N TYR A 622 18.99 14.12 -5.19
CA TYR A 622 18.77 13.08 -4.19
C TYR A 622 20.05 12.77 -3.38
N SER A 623 20.95 13.75 -3.22
CA SER A 623 22.28 13.53 -2.63
C SER A 623 22.25 12.93 -1.22
N TYR A 624 21.24 13.27 -0.43
CA TYR A 624 20.99 12.72 0.91
C TYR A 624 20.57 11.24 0.94
N MET A 625 20.05 10.72 -0.18
CA MET A 625 19.74 9.29 -0.35
C MET A 625 21.01 8.46 -0.60
N LEU A 626 22.07 9.09 -1.12
CA LEU A 626 23.35 8.46 -1.42
C LEU A 626 24.35 8.63 -0.27
N ASP A 627 24.44 9.84 0.30
CA ASP A 627 25.24 10.19 1.47
C ASP A 627 24.41 10.98 2.49
N ARG A 628 24.11 10.33 3.62
CA ARG A 628 23.26 10.86 4.70
C ARG A 628 23.77 12.19 5.30
N ASN A 629 25.03 12.56 5.10
CA ASN A 629 25.55 13.85 5.55
C ASN A 629 24.83 15.05 4.93
N PHE A 630 24.26 14.92 3.73
CA PHE A 630 23.44 15.96 3.13
C PHE A 630 22.16 16.22 3.94
N GLY A 631 21.93 17.50 4.27
CA GLY A 631 20.87 17.98 5.15
C GLY A 631 21.11 17.75 6.65
N LEU A 632 22.31 17.31 7.03
CA LEU A 632 22.77 17.19 8.43
C LEU A 632 24.03 18.02 8.70
N THR A 633 25.05 17.86 7.86
CA THR A 633 26.37 18.49 7.95
C THR A 633 26.78 19.15 6.62
N LYS A 634 26.43 18.50 5.50
CA LYS A 634 26.54 19.06 4.14
C LYS A 634 25.24 19.75 3.74
N LYS A 635 25.34 20.81 2.95
CA LYS A 635 24.19 21.54 2.42
C LYS A 635 23.54 20.83 1.24
N LEU A 636 22.22 20.77 1.21
CA LEU A 636 21.43 20.32 0.08
C LEU A 636 21.52 21.35 -1.06
N TRP A 637 21.28 20.94 -2.31
CA TRP A 637 21.50 21.83 -3.48
C TRP A 637 20.70 23.14 -3.41
N TRP A 638 19.48 23.10 -2.86
CA TRP A 638 18.62 24.26 -2.67
C TRP A 638 19.00 25.17 -1.49
N GLU A 639 19.91 24.75 -0.61
CA GLU A 639 20.51 25.56 0.46
C GLU A 639 21.80 26.29 0.02
N VAL A 640 22.23 26.04 -1.22
CA VAL A 640 23.38 26.66 -1.89
C VAL A 640 22.92 27.51 -3.08
N ILE A 641 22.08 26.95 -3.94
CA ILE A 641 21.54 27.64 -5.13
C ILE A 641 20.39 28.58 -4.71
N PRO A 642 20.41 29.88 -5.06
CA PRO A 642 19.36 30.83 -4.68
C PRO A 642 17.97 30.46 -5.20
N LYS A 643 16.92 30.67 -4.39
CA LYS A 643 15.52 30.28 -4.71
C LYS A 643 15.02 30.71 -6.09
N LYS A 644 15.36 31.92 -6.53
CA LYS A 644 15.01 32.45 -7.86
C LYS A 644 15.60 31.67 -9.05
N ASN A 645 16.58 30.79 -8.83
CA ASN A 645 17.24 29.96 -9.84
C ASN A 645 16.78 28.48 -9.80
N TRP A 646 16.00 28.04 -8.81
CA TRP A 646 15.69 26.61 -8.62
C TRP A 646 15.06 25.97 -9.86
N ASN A 647 14.15 26.68 -10.53
CA ASN A 647 13.43 26.17 -11.71
C ASN A 647 14.21 26.33 -13.04
N THR A 648 15.44 26.86 -13.01
CA THR A 648 16.22 27.21 -14.21
C THR A 648 17.69 26.79 -14.15
N VAL A 649 18.13 26.17 -13.05
CA VAL A 649 19.54 25.82 -12.84
C VAL A 649 19.92 24.54 -13.60
N ASP A 650 20.94 24.67 -14.45
CA ASP A 650 21.59 23.55 -15.14
C ASP A 650 22.86 23.17 -14.37
N PHE A 651 22.84 22.02 -13.67
CA PHE A 651 23.98 21.53 -12.90
C PHE A 651 25.28 21.37 -13.73
N LYS A 652 25.18 21.21 -15.05
CA LYS A 652 26.35 21.09 -15.96
C LYS A 652 27.02 22.45 -16.24
N LYS A 653 26.39 23.56 -15.85
CA LYS A 653 26.89 24.94 -16.06
C LYS A 653 27.27 25.66 -14.74
N ILE A 654 27.16 24.99 -13.60
CA ILE A 654 27.58 25.51 -12.30
C ILE A 654 29.12 25.50 -12.22
N ASP A 655 29.70 26.44 -11.48
CA ASP A 655 31.14 26.43 -11.21
C ASP A 655 31.56 25.20 -10.39
N LYS A 656 32.83 24.79 -10.53
CA LYS A 656 33.32 23.58 -9.86
C LYS A 656 33.23 23.64 -8.32
N ALA A 657 33.46 24.79 -7.69
CA ALA A 657 33.49 24.88 -6.23
C ALA A 657 32.08 24.70 -5.64
N THR A 658 31.06 25.27 -6.29
CA THR A 658 29.66 25.06 -5.94
C THR A 658 29.22 23.63 -6.25
N LEU A 659 29.65 23.05 -7.37
CA LEU A 659 29.33 21.66 -7.74
C LEU A 659 29.94 20.64 -6.77
N ASP A 660 31.20 20.82 -6.38
CA ASP A 660 31.92 20.00 -5.39
C ASP A 660 31.30 20.10 -3.98
N GLN A 661 30.51 21.15 -3.69
CA GLN A 661 29.78 21.31 -2.42
C GLN A 661 28.47 20.50 -2.36
N ILE A 662 27.76 20.36 -3.50
CA ILE A 662 26.40 19.78 -3.55
C ILE A 662 26.35 18.34 -4.07
N SER A 663 27.46 17.83 -4.60
CA SER A 663 27.55 16.49 -5.21
C SER A 663 28.03 15.43 -4.21
N PRO A 664 27.43 14.22 -4.18
CA PRO A 664 28.02 13.07 -3.52
C PRO A 664 29.43 12.77 -4.07
N LYS A 665 30.38 12.48 -3.19
CA LYS A 665 31.74 12.09 -3.56
C LYS A 665 31.81 10.58 -3.75
N VAL A 666 32.55 10.11 -4.74
CA VAL A 666 32.83 8.68 -4.97
C VAL A 666 34.34 8.41 -5.06
N ASN A 667 34.74 7.19 -4.71
CA ASN A 667 36.12 6.73 -4.85
C ASN A 667 36.39 6.10 -6.25
N LYS A 668 37.60 5.58 -6.47
CA LYS A 668 38.03 4.97 -7.75
C LYS A 668 37.26 3.71 -8.19
N LYS A 669 36.39 3.15 -7.34
CA LYS A 669 35.49 2.02 -7.64
C LYS A 669 34.03 2.46 -7.82
N ASN A 670 33.76 3.76 -7.77
CA ASN A 670 32.43 4.38 -7.69
C ASN A 670 31.65 4.10 -6.38
N GLU A 671 32.34 3.66 -5.32
CA GLU A 671 31.76 3.58 -3.97
C GLU A 671 31.64 5.00 -3.39
N VAL A 672 30.49 5.35 -2.81
CA VAL A 672 30.23 6.64 -2.15
C VAL A 672 31.15 6.83 -0.95
N ILE A 673 31.70 8.04 -0.81
CA ILE A 673 32.56 8.46 0.30
C ILE A 673 31.73 9.23 1.32
N TYR A 674 31.46 8.57 2.45
CA TYR A 674 30.90 9.18 3.64
C TYR A 674 32.00 9.93 4.39
N ASP A 675 31.76 11.19 4.74
CA ASP A 675 32.60 11.90 5.71
C ASP A 675 32.17 11.43 7.13
N VAL A 676 33.15 11.18 8.00
CA VAL A 676 33.03 10.53 9.32
C VAL A 676 32.99 11.56 10.46
#